data_AF-A0A9Y1FLH1-F1
#
_entry.id   AF-A0A9Y1FLH1-F1
#
_cell.length_a   1.000
_cell.length_b   1.000
_cell.length_c   1.000
_cell.angle_alpha   90.00
_cell.angle_beta   90.00
_cell.angle_gamma   90.00
#
_symmetry.space_group_name_H-M   'P 1'
#
loop_
_entity.id
_entity.type
_entity.pdbx_description
1 polymer ?
#
loop_
_entity_poly.entity_id
_entity_poly.type
_entity_poly.pdbx_seq_one_letter_code
_entity_poly.pdbx_strand_id
1 'polypeptide(L)'
;MKSFLPKFLLNEIDLYLDDSQKSIFEEKVKSIVSNASDYDTISKDITAFLLNEDFTDLTTYDQMLILVSILLNYWKKDYSLIFSIYDKFHSFDLPLSVMICFLLFFQESFDLTTFNLWREKIEEYITNISDSTEKEFLKTAIEQFASKLEQRPEVGYRSMNQLIRSLEENEHISYRYPFVFEALEIDLIQYSNILADEVFSEIWIESARRRAEVMENYGMLVQVNSLLASILVKEYHLEKAKEKIEEGLEIAKRINSPILAAQIELNKALLLKMQGKLDEALKLYEKIAKVKNLPQTFQLDIYSKIGEIYLNKDEIVKAEEYYLKAHEINKKLNFINPLVEIVIGYINLILEKDKGEALDEGLKIAEEQFDFSSIPYYYFYKGIYEQQRVNLSLSIEYLEQALNSFEHQKNFEGIVYTNGALAESYLQIYKLLHDNKYSSRFLYYIDNLIEILKELNNPLYVEAIKTKAGYYLDKGLIKNAEDLFIDGIEFARTRGLKEEEIYLKESLTNKKNLTKITLEGTQILFRKIRMFSFGKHKTVPTKLYLLLAINEAGIPLVSHSFTEEEMVDDLLVSGLISAIINFSSEVLGKGGETLRSINHEGKAVIVEKKDNVMGILVAEDENFEMRLELRQFLQKALDKLVSGLPIVRENDSEIFSIIEEVFERK
;
A
#
# COMPACT_ATOMS: atom_id res chain seq x y z
N MET A 1 -18.51 5.75 -36.56
CA MET A 1 -17.79 5.19 -35.39
C MET A 1 -16.85 6.20 -34.72
N LYS A 2 -16.19 7.11 -35.47
CA LYS A 2 -15.30 8.17 -34.93
C LYS A 2 -15.88 9.06 -33.81
N SER A 3 -17.19 9.21 -33.74
CA SER A 3 -17.90 9.97 -32.69
C SER A 3 -18.30 9.13 -31.47
N PHE A 4 -18.11 7.80 -31.51
CA PHE A 4 -18.74 6.85 -30.58
C PHE A 4 -17.83 5.74 -30.05
N LEU A 5 -16.69 5.46 -30.70
CA LEU A 5 -15.71 4.47 -30.27
C LEU A 5 -14.38 5.17 -29.96
N PRO A 6 -13.61 4.70 -28.95
CA PRO A 6 -12.29 5.25 -28.68
C PRO A 6 -11.37 5.13 -29.91
N LYS A 7 -10.48 6.11 -30.13
CA LYS A 7 -9.60 6.11 -31.30
C LYS A 7 -8.68 4.89 -31.38
N PHE A 8 -8.24 4.33 -30.25
CA PHE A 8 -7.49 3.07 -30.23
C PHE A 8 -8.32 1.90 -30.79
N LEU A 9 -9.62 1.83 -30.47
CA LEU A 9 -10.51 0.78 -30.97
C LEU A 9 -10.76 0.97 -32.47
N LEU A 10 -10.80 2.22 -32.93
CA LEU A 10 -10.84 2.53 -34.37
C LEU A 10 -9.54 2.14 -35.05
N ASN A 11 -8.39 2.40 -34.43
CA ASN A 11 -7.09 1.96 -34.94
C ASN A 11 -7.02 0.42 -34.99
N GLU A 12 -7.58 -0.28 -34.00
CA GLU A 12 -7.67 -1.74 -33.98
C GLU A 12 -8.57 -2.23 -35.12
N ILE A 13 -9.76 -1.64 -35.30
CA ILE A 13 -10.63 -1.94 -36.45
C ILE A 13 -9.92 -1.65 -37.79
N ASP A 14 -9.11 -0.61 -37.84
CA ASP A 14 -8.33 -0.22 -39.02
C ASP A 14 -7.25 -1.27 -39.41
N LEU A 15 -6.85 -2.15 -38.49
CA LEU A 15 -5.94 -3.27 -38.77
C LEU A 15 -6.62 -4.43 -39.49
N TYR A 16 -7.94 -4.61 -39.32
CA TYR A 16 -8.67 -5.77 -39.85
C TYR A 16 -9.58 -5.45 -41.02
N LEU A 17 -10.03 -4.19 -41.14
CA LEU A 17 -10.96 -3.76 -42.18
C LEU A 17 -10.32 -2.70 -43.07
N ASP A 18 -10.45 -2.85 -44.39
CA ASP A 18 -10.15 -1.78 -45.33
C ASP A 18 -11.25 -0.70 -45.32
N ASP A 19 -11.01 0.45 -45.97
CA ASP A 19 -11.95 1.58 -45.94
C ASP A 19 -13.35 1.25 -46.49
N SER A 20 -13.46 0.29 -47.41
CA SER A 20 -14.75 -0.16 -47.96
C SER A 20 -15.49 -1.06 -46.96
N GLN A 21 -14.77 -1.94 -46.28
CA GLN A 21 -15.30 -2.82 -45.24
C GLN A 21 -15.69 -2.03 -43.98
N LYS A 22 -14.96 -0.97 -43.64
CA LYS A 22 -15.29 -0.07 -42.53
C LYS A 22 -16.64 0.59 -42.70
N SER A 23 -16.96 1.09 -43.90
CA SER A 23 -18.27 1.71 -44.16
C SER A 23 -19.42 0.74 -43.91
N ILE A 24 -19.26 -0.52 -44.30
CA ILE A 24 -20.23 -1.60 -44.09
C ILE A 24 -20.35 -1.94 -42.60
N PHE A 25 -19.22 -2.05 -41.90
CA PHE A 25 -19.19 -2.27 -40.46
C PHE A 25 -19.83 -1.09 -39.68
N GLU A 26 -19.59 0.15 -40.11
CA GLU A 26 -20.20 1.34 -39.53
C GLU A 26 -21.73 1.31 -39.64
N GLU A 27 -22.26 0.92 -40.79
CA GLU A 27 -23.71 0.79 -40.99
C GLU A 27 -24.30 -0.32 -40.12
N LYS A 28 -23.61 -1.46 -40.00
CA LYS A 28 -24.02 -2.55 -39.12
C LYS A 28 -24.06 -2.10 -37.66
N VAL A 29 -23.01 -1.44 -37.17
CA VAL A 29 -22.98 -0.88 -35.81
C VAL A 29 -24.07 0.18 -35.61
N LYS A 30 -24.30 1.07 -36.56
CA LYS A 30 -25.37 2.09 -36.49
C LYS A 30 -26.76 1.45 -36.43
N SER A 31 -26.98 0.33 -37.14
CA SER A 31 -28.26 -0.39 -37.12
C SER A 31 -28.56 -1.01 -35.75
N ILE A 32 -27.52 -1.49 -35.06
CA ILE A 32 -27.62 -2.09 -33.73
C ILE A 32 -27.88 -1.02 -32.67
N VAL A 33 -27.18 0.11 -32.78
CA VAL A 33 -27.00 1.07 -31.69
C VAL A 33 -27.86 2.34 -31.87
N SER A 34 -28.92 2.24 -32.68
CA SER A 34 -29.65 3.34 -33.34
C SER A 34 -30.10 4.56 -32.49
N ASN A 35 -30.04 4.52 -31.15
CA ASN A 35 -30.36 5.64 -30.25
C ASN A 35 -29.33 5.89 -29.13
N ALA A 36 -28.17 5.26 -29.13
CA ALA A 36 -27.20 5.42 -28.04
C ALA A 36 -26.47 6.77 -28.11
N SER A 37 -26.43 7.49 -26.98
CA SER A 37 -25.70 8.76 -26.82
C SER A 37 -24.40 8.62 -26.02
N ASP A 38 -24.12 7.43 -25.45
CA ASP A 38 -22.96 7.18 -24.59
C ASP A 38 -22.40 5.77 -24.77
N TYR A 39 -21.15 5.59 -24.34
CA TYR A 39 -20.43 4.31 -24.40
C TYR A 39 -21.15 3.17 -23.65
N ASP A 40 -21.93 3.48 -22.62
CA ASP A 40 -22.69 2.51 -21.81
C ASP A 40 -23.80 1.84 -22.58
N THR A 41 -24.58 2.65 -23.27
CA THR A 41 -25.67 2.18 -24.11
C THR A 41 -25.10 1.43 -25.33
N ILE A 42 -24.02 1.93 -25.94
CA ILE A 42 -23.35 1.27 -27.07
C ILE A 42 -22.88 -0.15 -26.70
N SER A 43 -22.16 -0.29 -25.59
CA SER A 43 -21.63 -1.59 -25.14
C SER A 43 -22.76 -2.58 -24.88
N LYS A 44 -23.84 -2.14 -24.20
CA LYS A 44 -24.99 -2.98 -23.89
C LYS A 44 -25.75 -3.40 -25.13
N ASP A 45 -25.99 -2.49 -26.06
CA ASP A 45 -26.73 -2.77 -27.29
C ASP A 45 -25.98 -3.75 -28.19
N ILE A 46 -24.66 -3.55 -28.36
CA ILE A 46 -23.81 -4.49 -29.12
C ILE A 46 -23.78 -5.86 -28.44
N THR A 47 -23.61 -5.90 -27.12
CA THR A 47 -23.57 -7.17 -26.37
C THR A 47 -24.90 -7.90 -26.44
N ALA A 48 -26.02 -7.18 -26.25
CA ALA A 48 -27.36 -7.74 -26.34
C ALA A 48 -27.66 -8.28 -27.74
N PHE A 49 -27.24 -7.58 -28.79
CA PHE A 49 -27.34 -8.06 -30.17
C PHE A 49 -26.57 -9.38 -30.34
N LEU A 50 -25.31 -9.42 -29.92
CA LEU A 50 -24.46 -10.61 -30.00
C LEU A 50 -25.05 -11.79 -29.22
N LEU A 51 -25.67 -11.57 -28.06
CA LEU A 51 -26.27 -12.63 -27.25
C LEU A 51 -27.62 -13.13 -27.78
N ASN A 52 -28.36 -12.32 -28.54
CA ASN A 52 -29.69 -12.68 -29.06
C ASN A 52 -29.70 -13.23 -30.50
N GLU A 53 -28.67 -12.96 -31.30
CA GLU A 53 -28.58 -13.46 -32.68
C GLU A 53 -28.10 -14.93 -32.75
N ASP A 54 -28.68 -15.73 -33.65
CA ASP A 54 -28.23 -17.11 -33.88
C ASP A 54 -27.13 -17.16 -34.95
N PHE A 55 -25.90 -17.43 -34.54
CA PHE A 55 -24.74 -17.54 -35.42
C PHE A 55 -24.46 -19.01 -35.78
N THR A 56 -24.42 -19.33 -37.08
CA THR A 56 -23.96 -20.64 -37.58
C THR A 56 -22.48 -20.65 -37.97
N ASP A 57 -21.95 -19.48 -38.35
CA ASP A 57 -20.54 -19.22 -38.64
C ASP A 57 -20.27 -17.72 -38.40
N LEU A 58 -19.02 -17.33 -38.15
CA LEU A 58 -18.66 -15.94 -37.86
C LEU A 58 -18.06 -15.25 -39.09
N THR A 59 -18.72 -14.19 -39.57
CA THR A 59 -18.09 -13.31 -40.55
C THR A 59 -17.02 -12.44 -39.90
N THR A 60 -16.12 -11.86 -40.69
CA THR A 60 -15.14 -10.86 -40.21
C THR A 60 -15.81 -9.72 -39.44
N TYR A 61 -17.02 -9.32 -39.83
CA TYR A 61 -17.79 -8.28 -39.12
C TYR A 61 -18.35 -8.74 -37.79
N ASP A 62 -18.72 -10.02 -37.66
CA ASP A 62 -19.20 -10.60 -36.40
C ASP A 62 -18.04 -10.74 -35.41
N GLN A 63 -16.88 -11.20 -35.90
CA GLN A 63 -15.64 -11.24 -35.11
C GLN A 63 -15.22 -9.85 -34.63
N MET A 64 -15.36 -8.82 -35.48
CA MET A 64 -15.10 -7.43 -35.07
C MET A 64 -16.14 -6.90 -34.07
N LEU A 65 -17.42 -7.26 -34.19
CA LEU A 65 -18.43 -6.92 -33.18
C LEU A 65 -18.13 -7.58 -31.83
N ILE A 66 -17.69 -8.85 -31.84
CA ILE A 66 -17.26 -9.58 -30.66
C ILE A 66 -16.04 -8.88 -30.02
N LEU A 67 -15.02 -8.54 -30.81
CA LEU A 67 -13.84 -7.81 -30.34
C LEU A 67 -14.23 -6.46 -29.72
N VAL A 68 -15.04 -5.66 -30.41
CA VAL A 68 -15.55 -4.38 -29.91
C VAL A 68 -16.34 -4.55 -28.62
N SER A 69 -17.19 -5.58 -28.53
CA SER A 69 -17.99 -5.87 -27.35
C SER A 69 -17.13 -6.29 -26.15
N ILE A 70 -16.16 -7.19 -26.36
CA ILE A 70 -15.23 -7.62 -25.31
C ILE A 70 -14.41 -6.43 -24.83
N LEU A 71 -13.83 -5.64 -25.75
CA LEU A 71 -13.00 -4.48 -25.39
C LEU A 71 -13.79 -3.40 -24.65
N LEU A 72 -15.02 -3.10 -25.09
CA LEU A 72 -15.88 -2.14 -24.40
C LEU A 72 -16.30 -2.61 -23.00
N ASN A 73 -16.57 -3.91 -22.82
CA ASN A 73 -16.95 -4.46 -21.51
C ASN A 73 -15.73 -4.67 -20.60
N TYR A 74 -14.58 -5.06 -21.14
CA TYR A 74 -13.30 -5.20 -20.43
C TYR A 74 -12.86 -3.86 -19.87
N TRP A 75 -12.88 -2.82 -20.70
CA TRP A 75 -12.54 -1.46 -20.28
C TRP A 75 -13.45 -0.90 -19.17
N LYS A 76 -14.67 -1.41 -19.07
CA LYS A 76 -15.63 -1.08 -18.01
C LYS A 76 -15.54 -1.97 -16.78
N LYS A 77 -14.74 -3.03 -16.85
CA LYS A 77 -14.72 -4.12 -15.87
C LYS A 77 -16.12 -4.73 -15.64
N ASP A 78 -16.95 -4.78 -16.68
CA ASP A 78 -18.24 -5.51 -16.65
C ASP A 78 -18.03 -6.97 -17.04
N TYR A 79 -17.39 -7.68 -16.11
CA TYR A 79 -16.95 -9.06 -16.32
C TYR A 79 -18.12 -10.02 -16.56
N SER A 80 -19.33 -9.69 -16.08
CA SER A 80 -20.54 -10.49 -16.26
C SER A 80 -20.96 -10.62 -17.74
N LEU A 81 -20.85 -9.52 -18.49
CA LEU A 81 -21.15 -9.48 -19.90
C LEU A 81 -20.06 -10.18 -20.72
N ILE A 82 -18.81 -10.08 -20.30
CA ILE A 82 -17.69 -10.79 -20.96
C ILE A 82 -17.84 -12.30 -20.78
N PHE A 83 -18.21 -12.79 -19.60
CA PHE A 83 -18.56 -14.20 -19.38
C PHE A 83 -19.72 -14.65 -20.29
N SER A 84 -20.75 -13.82 -20.44
CA SER A 84 -21.88 -14.15 -21.31
C SER A 84 -21.48 -14.25 -22.79
N ILE A 85 -20.61 -13.34 -23.26
CA ILE A 85 -20.04 -13.39 -24.62
C ILE A 85 -19.16 -14.63 -24.77
N TYR A 86 -18.34 -14.94 -23.76
CA TYR A 86 -17.49 -16.12 -23.74
C TYR A 86 -18.32 -17.41 -23.88
N ASP A 87 -19.33 -17.60 -23.03
CA ASP A 87 -20.20 -18.78 -23.04
C ASP A 87 -20.79 -19.04 -24.43
N LYS A 88 -21.12 -17.97 -25.15
CA LYS A 88 -21.70 -18.08 -26.49
C LYS A 88 -20.67 -18.35 -27.60
N PHE A 89 -19.48 -17.75 -27.53
CA PHE A 89 -18.55 -17.72 -28.67
C PHE A 89 -17.27 -18.57 -28.50
N HIS A 90 -17.01 -19.15 -27.32
CA HIS A 90 -15.77 -19.90 -27.04
C HIS A 90 -15.51 -21.12 -27.95
N SER A 91 -16.56 -21.67 -28.58
CA SER A 91 -16.48 -22.81 -29.48
C SER A 91 -16.20 -22.45 -30.95
N PHE A 92 -16.21 -21.15 -31.29
CA PHE A 92 -15.94 -20.67 -32.66
C PHE A 92 -14.44 -20.47 -32.92
N ASP A 93 -14.08 -20.41 -34.20
CA ASP A 93 -12.74 -19.97 -34.63
C ASP A 93 -12.67 -18.43 -34.56
N LEU A 94 -11.85 -17.93 -33.64
CA LEU A 94 -11.80 -16.52 -33.26
C LEU A 94 -10.43 -15.92 -33.61
N PRO A 95 -10.37 -14.66 -34.05
CA PRO A 95 -9.09 -14.03 -34.37
C PRO A 95 -8.23 -13.88 -33.11
N LEU A 96 -6.91 -13.91 -33.30
CA LEU A 96 -5.92 -13.87 -32.21
C LEU A 96 -6.16 -12.73 -31.22
N SER A 97 -6.54 -11.54 -31.67
CA SER A 97 -6.89 -10.40 -30.81
C SER A 97 -8.04 -10.72 -29.85
N VAL A 98 -9.09 -11.40 -30.33
CA VAL A 98 -10.22 -11.85 -29.49
C VAL A 98 -9.78 -12.94 -28.51
N MET A 99 -8.93 -13.88 -28.95
CA MET A 99 -8.38 -14.93 -28.08
C MET A 99 -7.52 -14.33 -26.96
N ILE A 100 -6.67 -13.35 -27.27
CA ILE A 100 -5.83 -12.65 -26.29
C ILE A 100 -6.71 -11.81 -25.33
N CYS A 101 -7.77 -11.17 -25.82
CA CYS A 101 -8.73 -10.47 -24.95
C CYS A 101 -9.39 -11.43 -23.95
N PHE A 102 -9.77 -12.64 -24.37
CA PHE A 102 -10.27 -13.66 -23.45
C PHE A 102 -9.20 -14.12 -22.47
N LEU A 103 -7.96 -14.35 -22.92
CA LEU A 103 -6.88 -14.79 -22.03
C LEU A 103 -6.57 -13.74 -20.94
N LEU A 104 -6.53 -12.44 -21.29
CA LEU A 104 -6.39 -11.32 -20.35
C LEU A 104 -7.56 -11.26 -19.36
N PHE A 105 -8.79 -11.45 -19.83
CA PHE A 105 -9.97 -11.50 -18.99
C PHE A 105 -9.93 -12.65 -17.96
N PHE A 106 -9.52 -13.85 -18.38
CA PHE A 106 -9.44 -15.02 -17.49
C PHE A 106 -8.28 -14.96 -16.50
N GLN A 107 -7.24 -14.21 -16.84
CA GLN A 107 -6.16 -13.87 -15.91
C GLN A 107 -6.64 -12.89 -14.81
N GLU A 108 -7.40 -11.85 -15.15
CA GLU A 108 -7.97 -10.92 -14.16
C GLU A 108 -9.06 -11.55 -13.28
N SER A 109 -9.80 -12.53 -13.80
CA SER A 109 -10.86 -13.24 -13.07
C SER A 109 -10.40 -14.48 -12.30
N PHE A 110 -9.10 -14.80 -12.34
CA PHE A 110 -8.48 -15.94 -11.65
C PHE A 110 -9.09 -17.33 -11.98
N ASP A 111 -9.72 -17.48 -13.14
CA ASP A 111 -10.23 -18.78 -13.61
C ASP A 111 -9.13 -19.58 -14.34
N LEU A 112 -8.36 -20.33 -13.55
CA LEU A 112 -7.21 -21.10 -14.01
C LEU A 112 -7.56 -22.16 -15.08
N THR A 113 -8.77 -22.72 -15.00
CA THR A 113 -9.18 -23.80 -15.91
C THR A 113 -9.42 -23.24 -17.30
N THR A 114 -10.18 -22.15 -17.38
CA THR A 114 -10.50 -21.49 -18.64
C THR A 114 -9.29 -20.75 -19.22
N PHE A 115 -8.44 -20.18 -18.36
CA PHE A 115 -7.16 -19.61 -18.76
C PHE A 115 -6.27 -20.63 -19.49
N ASN A 116 -6.09 -21.82 -18.92
CA ASN A 116 -5.23 -22.85 -19.52
C ASN A 116 -5.77 -23.37 -20.87
N LEU A 117 -7.09 -23.50 -21.01
CA LEU A 117 -7.71 -23.86 -22.29
C LEU A 117 -7.40 -22.84 -23.40
N TRP A 118 -7.48 -21.55 -23.08
CA TRP A 118 -7.15 -20.50 -24.04
C TRP A 118 -5.66 -20.38 -24.31
N ARG A 119 -4.84 -20.57 -23.28
CA ARG A 119 -3.39 -20.67 -23.43
C ARG A 119 -3.03 -21.73 -24.47
N GLU A 120 -3.59 -22.93 -24.37
CA GLU A 120 -3.33 -24.00 -25.35
C GLU A 120 -3.76 -23.61 -26.77
N LYS A 121 -4.94 -23.00 -26.93
CA LYS A 121 -5.42 -22.50 -28.24
C LYS A 121 -4.51 -21.43 -28.84
N ILE A 122 -4.04 -20.49 -28.03
CA ILE A 122 -3.16 -19.43 -28.50
C ILE A 122 -1.75 -19.99 -28.78
N GLU A 123 -1.25 -20.91 -27.95
CA GLU A 123 0.01 -21.62 -28.22
C GLU A 123 -0.06 -22.38 -29.57
N GLU A 124 -1.18 -23.04 -29.88
CA GLU A 124 -1.42 -23.67 -31.18
C GLU A 124 -1.38 -22.63 -32.32
N TYR A 125 -2.07 -21.48 -32.17
CA TYR A 125 -2.02 -20.39 -33.15
C TYR A 125 -0.58 -19.87 -33.36
N ILE A 126 0.17 -19.65 -32.28
CA ILE A 126 1.56 -19.18 -32.29
C ILE A 126 2.47 -20.13 -33.07
N THR A 127 2.24 -21.45 -33.00
CA THR A 127 3.07 -22.40 -33.75
C THR A 127 3.04 -22.14 -35.26
N ASN A 128 1.93 -21.58 -35.77
CA ASN A 128 1.69 -21.31 -37.19
C ASN A 128 2.15 -19.91 -37.66
N ILE A 129 2.65 -19.06 -36.75
CA ILE A 129 3.17 -17.73 -37.11
C ILE A 129 4.54 -17.85 -37.78
N SER A 130 4.70 -17.21 -38.93
CA SER A 130 5.93 -17.26 -39.74
C SER A 130 7.01 -16.27 -39.30
N ASP A 131 6.64 -15.15 -38.68
CA ASP A 131 7.59 -14.17 -38.13
C ASP A 131 8.11 -14.65 -36.78
N SER A 132 9.42 -14.92 -36.69
CA SER A 132 10.06 -15.44 -35.48
C SER A 132 9.97 -14.48 -34.30
N THR A 133 9.99 -13.18 -34.56
CA THR A 133 9.94 -12.11 -33.54
C THR A 133 8.55 -12.00 -32.95
N GLU A 134 7.53 -12.02 -33.82
CA GLU A 134 6.12 -12.03 -33.43
C GLU A 134 5.75 -13.30 -32.65
N LYS A 135 6.28 -14.44 -33.09
CA LYS A 135 6.11 -15.74 -32.44
C LYS A 135 6.71 -15.78 -31.04
N GLU A 136 7.93 -15.27 -30.88
CA GLU A 136 8.61 -15.20 -29.58
C GLU A 136 7.93 -14.19 -28.63
N PHE A 137 7.41 -13.08 -29.18
CA PHE A 137 6.61 -12.10 -28.43
C PHE A 137 5.36 -12.73 -27.80
N LEU A 138 4.50 -13.33 -28.62
CA LEU A 138 3.23 -13.90 -28.16
C LEU A 138 3.43 -15.06 -27.19
N LYS A 139 4.48 -15.88 -27.42
CA LYS A 139 4.83 -16.97 -26.51
C LYS A 139 5.25 -16.46 -25.13
N THR A 140 6.11 -15.44 -25.10
CA THR A 140 6.57 -14.83 -23.84
C THR A 140 5.43 -14.14 -23.10
N ALA A 141 4.52 -13.44 -23.81
CA ALA A 141 3.35 -12.82 -23.21
C ALA A 141 2.42 -13.84 -22.51
N ILE A 142 2.23 -15.02 -23.09
CA ILE A 142 1.40 -16.08 -22.49
C ILE A 142 2.06 -16.69 -21.24
N GLU A 143 3.37 -16.98 -21.31
CA GLU A 143 4.14 -17.47 -20.17
C GLU A 143 4.09 -16.48 -18.99
N GLN A 144 4.04 -15.18 -19.30
CA GLN A 144 3.86 -14.09 -18.34
C GLN A 144 2.48 -14.10 -17.67
N PHE A 145 1.41 -14.13 -18.47
CA PHE A 145 0.05 -14.21 -17.96
C PHE A 145 -0.16 -15.45 -17.07
N ALA A 146 0.51 -16.57 -17.40
CA ALA A 146 0.51 -17.78 -16.58
C ALA A 146 1.26 -17.59 -15.24
N SER A 147 2.40 -16.88 -15.24
CA SER A 147 3.21 -16.66 -14.03
C SER A 147 2.47 -15.85 -12.92
N LYS A 148 1.54 -14.97 -13.30
CA LYS A 148 0.64 -14.23 -12.38
C LYS A 148 -0.28 -15.17 -11.61
N LEU A 149 -0.84 -16.17 -12.29
CA LEU A 149 -1.71 -17.20 -11.69
C LEU A 149 -0.93 -18.19 -10.83
N GLU A 150 0.33 -18.47 -11.17
CA GLU A 150 1.23 -19.37 -10.42
C GLU A 150 1.92 -18.70 -9.22
N GLN A 151 1.58 -17.45 -8.88
CA GLN A 151 2.17 -16.68 -7.77
C GLN A 151 3.70 -16.60 -7.82
N ARG A 152 4.29 -16.34 -9.00
CA ARG A 152 5.75 -16.10 -9.14
C ARG A 152 6.04 -14.67 -9.64
N PRO A 153 5.92 -13.64 -8.78
CA PRO A 153 5.95 -12.23 -9.19
C PRO A 153 7.29 -11.82 -9.81
N GLU A 154 8.40 -12.35 -9.29
CA GLU A 154 9.75 -12.03 -9.76
C GLU A 154 10.05 -12.57 -11.16
N VAL A 155 9.48 -13.74 -11.49
CA VAL A 155 9.64 -14.37 -12.81
C VAL A 155 8.83 -13.61 -13.85
N GLY A 156 7.62 -13.17 -13.48
CA GLY A 156 6.82 -12.27 -14.29
C GLY A 156 7.57 -10.98 -14.62
N TYR A 157 8.00 -10.26 -13.59
CA TYR A 157 8.73 -8.99 -13.75
C TYR A 157 9.98 -9.07 -14.64
N ARG A 158 10.81 -10.11 -14.49
CA ARG A 158 12.08 -10.23 -15.25
C ARG A 158 11.88 -10.53 -16.73
N SER A 159 11.03 -11.49 -17.10
CA SER A 159 10.83 -11.77 -18.53
C SER A 159 10.04 -10.66 -19.23
N MET A 160 9.23 -9.90 -18.49
CA MET A 160 8.50 -8.75 -19.00
C MET A 160 9.39 -7.52 -19.28
N ASN A 161 10.38 -7.25 -18.42
CA ASN A 161 11.40 -6.22 -18.66
C ASN A 161 12.27 -6.50 -19.90
N GLN A 162 12.57 -7.77 -20.16
CA GLN A 162 13.28 -8.18 -21.38
C GLN A 162 12.39 -8.03 -22.62
N LEU A 163 11.12 -8.42 -22.49
CA LEU A 163 10.13 -8.34 -23.56
C LEU A 163 9.93 -6.90 -24.03
N ILE A 164 9.66 -5.94 -23.14
CA ILE A 164 9.38 -4.56 -23.57
C ILE A 164 10.61 -3.85 -24.13
N ARG A 165 11.81 -4.07 -23.57
CA ARG A 165 13.04 -3.54 -24.18
C ARG A 165 13.23 -4.02 -25.61
N SER A 166 12.94 -5.30 -25.88
CA SER A 166 13.00 -5.84 -27.24
C SER A 166 11.92 -5.28 -28.19
N LEU A 167 10.83 -4.74 -27.63
CA LEU A 167 9.69 -4.20 -28.39
C LEU A 167 9.77 -2.69 -28.59
N GLU A 168 10.40 -1.94 -27.68
CA GLU A 168 10.80 -0.55 -27.91
C GLU A 168 11.77 -0.44 -29.09
N GLU A 169 12.51 -1.51 -29.37
CA GLU A 169 13.37 -1.66 -30.55
C GLU A 169 12.60 -2.05 -31.84
N ASN A 170 11.31 -2.41 -31.74
CA ASN A 170 10.53 -3.01 -32.82
C ASN A 170 9.10 -2.40 -32.95
N GLU A 171 9.04 -1.12 -33.32
CA GLU A 171 7.80 -0.33 -33.45
C GLU A 171 6.68 -1.03 -34.25
N HIS A 172 7.03 -1.85 -35.25
CA HIS A 172 6.05 -2.55 -36.07
C HIS A 172 5.17 -3.55 -35.30
N ILE A 173 5.68 -4.19 -34.25
CA ILE A 173 4.94 -5.17 -33.45
C ILE A 173 3.99 -4.46 -32.48
N SER A 174 4.41 -3.31 -31.92
CA SER A 174 3.56 -2.51 -31.02
C SER A 174 2.39 -1.85 -31.75
N TYR A 175 2.56 -1.44 -33.01
CA TYR A 175 1.44 -0.96 -33.85
C TYR A 175 0.47 -2.07 -34.26
N ARG A 176 0.92 -3.33 -34.32
CA ARG A 176 0.10 -4.47 -34.76
C ARG A 176 -0.75 -5.08 -33.66
N TYR A 177 -0.33 -4.94 -32.39
CA TYR A 177 -1.03 -5.47 -31.22
C TYR A 177 -1.20 -4.45 -30.08
N PRO A 178 -1.72 -3.24 -30.33
CA PRO A 178 -1.68 -2.14 -29.37
C PRO A 178 -2.42 -2.46 -28.06
N PHE A 179 -3.50 -3.25 -28.12
CA PHE A 179 -4.25 -3.67 -26.92
C PHE A 179 -3.47 -4.65 -26.02
N VAL A 180 -2.69 -5.56 -26.61
CA VAL A 180 -1.88 -6.54 -25.87
C VAL A 180 -0.78 -5.81 -25.10
N PHE A 181 -0.19 -4.80 -25.72
CA PHE A 181 0.76 -3.90 -25.07
C PHE A 181 0.12 -3.05 -23.98
N GLU A 182 -1.07 -2.48 -24.23
CA GLU A 182 -1.84 -1.69 -23.25
C GLU A 182 -2.11 -2.49 -21.96
N ALA A 183 -2.57 -3.74 -22.10
CA ALA A 183 -2.86 -4.60 -20.96
C ALA A 183 -1.58 -5.00 -20.21
N LEU A 184 -0.49 -5.33 -20.92
CA LEU A 184 0.80 -5.65 -20.33
C LEU A 184 1.41 -4.45 -19.58
N GLU A 185 1.30 -3.23 -20.13
CA GLU A 185 1.80 -2.01 -19.50
C GLU A 185 1.01 -1.57 -18.27
N ILE A 186 -0.31 -1.69 -18.30
CA ILE A 186 -1.13 -1.41 -17.12
C ILE A 186 -0.84 -2.43 -16.01
N ASP A 187 -0.73 -3.71 -16.37
CA ASP A 187 -0.34 -4.75 -15.43
C ASP A 187 1.05 -4.46 -14.86
N LEU A 188 2.02 -4.05 -15.67
CA LEU A 188 3.37 -3.63 -15.23
C LEU A 188 3.38 -2.48 -14.26
N ILE A 189 2.57 -1.45 -14.49
CA ILE A 189 2.53 -0.30 -13.59
C ILE A 189 1.87 -0.73 -12.26
N GLN A 190 0.86 -1.58 -12.31
CA GLN A 190 0.29 -2.18 -11.10
C GLN A 190 1.31 -3.07 -10.37
N TYR A 191 2.09 -3.87 -11.10
CA TYR A 191 3.13 -4.75 -10.55
C TYR A 191 4.33 -4.00 -9.97
N SER A 192 4.82 -2.96 -10.65
CA SER A 192 5.93 -2.14 -10.14
C SER A 192 5.53 -1.37 -8.88
N ASN A 193 4.26 -0.95 -8.78
CA ASN A 193 3.70 -0.37 -7.54
C ASN A 193 3.64 -1.38 -6.39
N ILE A 194 3.36 -2.67 -6.66
CA ILE A 194 3.38 -3.75 -5.66
C ILE A 194 4.82 -4.05 -5.22
N LEU A 195 5.78 -4.06 -6.15
CA LEU A 195 7.19 -4.37 -5.88
C LEU A 195 8.01 -3.17 -5.37
N ALA A 196 7.40 -1.99 -5.27
CA ALA A 196 8.00 -0.76 -4.73
C ALA A 196 9.29 -0.30 -5.45
N ASP A 197 9.44 -0.58 -6.74
CA ASP A 197 10.59 -0.15 -7.54
C ASP A 197 10.32 1.24 -8.17
N GLU A 198 10.70 2.30 -7.45
CA GLU A 198 10.29 3.69 -7.71
C GLU A 198 10.80 4.23 -9.06
N VAL A 199 12.07 4.00 -9.40
CA VAL A 199 12.71 4.52 -10.62
C VAL A 199 12.07 3.92 -11.88
N PHE A 200 11.69 2.65 -11.81
CA PHE A 200 11.05 1.98 -12.95
C PHE A 200 9.60 2.43 -13.11
N SER A 201 8.87 2.66 -12.03
CA SER A 201 7.46 3.07 -12.09
C SER A 201 7.26 4.39 -12.86
N GLU A 202 8.11 5.41 -12.64
CA GLU A 202 8.01 6.71 -13.31
C GLU A 202 8.28 6.63 -14.83
N ILE A 203 9.32 5.89 -15.23
CA ILE A 203 9.68 5.72 -16.65
C ILE A 203 8.54 5.04 -17.41
N TRP A 204 7.97 3.98 -16.83
CA TRP A 204 6.89 3.23 -17.45
C TRP A 204 5.58 4.01 -17.51
N ILE A 205 5.25 4.74 -16.45
CA ILE A 205 4.08 5.62 -16.42
C ILE A 205 4.18 6.71 -17.49
N GLU A 206 5.34 7.35 -17.63
CA GLU A 206 5.55 8.38 -18.65
C GLU A 206 5.54 7.79 -20.07
N SER A 207 6.05 6.57 -20.25
CA SER A 207 5.99 5.82 -21.50
C SER A 207 4.52 5.50 -21.89
N ALA A 208 3.74 4.95 -20.94
CA ALA A 208 2.31 4.67 -21.11
C ALA A 208 1.50 5.95 -21.38
N ARG A 209 1.84 7.05 -20.70
CA ARG A 209 1.23 8.36 -20.92
C ARG A 209 1.47 8.87 -22.35
N ARG A 210 2.72 8.88 -22.81
CA ARG A 210 3.07 9.34 -24.17
C ARG A 210 2.34 8.55 -25.23
N ARG A 211 2.26 7.23 -25.08
CA ARG A 211 1.49 6.38 -26.00
C ARG A 211 0.00 6.69 -25.94
N ALA A 212 -0.58 6.85 -24.75
CA ALA A 212 -1.98 7.25 -24.61
C ALA A 212 -2.27 8.61 -25.26
N GLU A 213 -1.33 9.56 -25.20
CA GLU A 213 -1.41 10.85 -25.90
C GLU A 213 -1.37 10.67 -27.43
N VAL A 214 -0.41 9.89 -27.96
CA VAL A 214 -0.28 9.58 -29.40
C VAL A 214 -1.53 8.87 -29.94
N MET A 215 -2.08 7.93 -29.18
CA MET A 215 -3.28 7.18 -29.56
C MET A 215 -4.59 7.94 -29.28
N GLU A 216 -4.52 9.12 -28.67
CA GLU A 216 -5.67 9.88 -28.14
C GLU A 216 -6.60 9.00 -27.27
N ASN A 217 -6.02 8.08 -26.49
CA ASN A 217 -6.74 7.21 -25.56
C ASN A 217 -7.00 7.94 -24.24
N TYR A 218 -8.04 8.78 -24.25
CA TYR A 218 -8.41 9.61 -23.11
C TYR A 218 -8.76 8.82 -21.84
N GLY A 219 -9.27 7.58 -21.92
CA GLY A 219 -9.48 6.78 -20.71
C GLY A 219 -8.21 6.23 -20.12
N MET A 220 -7.26 5.80 -20.96
CA MET A 220 -5.94 5.43 -20.50
C MET A 220 -5.24 6.62 -19.85
N LEU A 221 -5.38 7.83 -20.40
CA LEU A 221 -4.89 9.05 -19.76
C LEU A 221 -5.51 9.29 -18.38
N VAL A 222 -6.80 9.01 -18.18
CA VAL A 222 -7.43 9.05 -16.85
C VAL A 222 -6.78 8.02 -15.93
N GLN A 223 -6.64 6.76 -16.37
CA GLN A 223 -6.07 5.69 -15.54
C GLN A 223 -4.61 5.95 -15.16
N VAL A 224 -3.80 6.43 -16.11
CA VAL A 224 -2.42 6.86 -15.88
C VAL A 224 -2.36 8.00 -14.86
N ASN A 225 -3.21 9.03 -15.00
CA ASN A 225 -3.30 10.11 -14.02
C ASN A 225 -3.76 9.64 -12.64
N SER A 226 -4.70 8.69 -12.61
CA SER A 226 -5.18 8.06 -11.37
C SER A 226 -4.05 7.33 -10.65
N LEU A 227 -3.23 6.59 -11.39
CA LEU A 227 -2.12 5.82 -10.86
C LEU A 227 -0.98 6.72 -10.36
N LEU A 228 -0.61 7.73 -11.16
CA LEU A 228 0.31 8.80 -10.76
C LEU A 228 -0.16 9.48 -9.48
N ALA A 229 -1.43 9.87 -9.42
CA ALA A 229 -2.00 10.47 -8.24
C ALA A 229 -1.87 9.54 -7.03
N SER A 230 -2.21 8.26 -7.16
CA SER A 230 -2.07 7.29 -6.07
C SER A 230 -0.64 7.17 -5.55
N ILE A 231 0.35 7.08 -6.46
CA ILE A 231 1.77 6.99 -6.11
C ILE A 231 2.23 8.27 -5.41
N LEU A 232 1.97 9.44 -6.01
CA LEU A 232 2.33 10.74 -5.45
C LEU A 232 1.67 10.98 -4.09
N VAL A 233 0.44 10.51 -3.89
CA VAL A 233 -0.24 10.53 -2.59
C VAL A 233 0.53 9.67 -1.58
N LYS A 234 0.87 8.41 -1.93
CA LYS A 234 1.65 7.51 -1.07
C LYS A 234 3.04 8.05 -0.74
N GLU A 235 3.67 8.79 -1.65
CA GLU A 235 4.98 9.44 -1.48
C GLU A 235 4.89 10.82 -0.80
N TYR A 236 3.70 11.23 -0.39
CA TYR A 236 3.47 12.53 0.25
C TYR A 236 3.77 13.75 -0.64
N HIS A 237 3.82 13.56 -1.96
CA HIS A 237 3.90 14.61 -2.99
C HIS A 237 2.51 15.22 -3.28
N LEU A 238 1.87 15.75 -2.25
CA LEU A 238 0.44 16.10 -2.23
C LEU A 238 0.02 17.13 -3.31
N GLU A 239 0.85 18.12 -3.60
CA GLU A 239 0.55 19.14 -4.63
C GLU A 239 0.63 18.56 -6.06
N LYS A 240 1.65 17.75 -6.34
CA LYS A 240 1.76 17.05 -7.64
C LYS A 240 0.62 16.04 -7.80
N ALA A 241 0.25 15.32 -6.74
CA ALA A 241 -0.89 14.43 -6.75
C ALA A 241 -2.19 15.17 -7.11
N LYS A 242 -2.39 16.35 -6.52
CA LYS A 242 -3.55 17.20 -6.79
C LYS A 242 -3.62 17.62 -8.26
N GLU A 243 -2.49 18.02 -8.85
CA GLU A 243 -2.39 18.35 -10.29
C GLU A 243 -2.85 17.17 -11.16
N LYS A 244 -2.35 15.95 -10.90
CA LYS A 244 -2.74 14.75 -11.66
C LYS A 244 -4.19 14.33 -11.46
N ILE A 245 -4.73 14.51 -10.25
CA ILE A 245 -6.16 14.35 -10.00
C ILE A 245 -6.98 15.34 -10.84
N GLU A 246 -6.58 16.62 -10.89
CA GLU A 246 -7.28 17.66 -11.64
C GLU A 246 -7.25 17.39 -13.15
N GLU A 247 -6.07 17.08 -13.71
CA GLU A 247 -5.88 16.69 -15.11
C GLU A 247 -6.79 15.52 -15.50
N GLY A 248 -6.73 14.43 -14.75
CA GLY A 248 -7.52 13.25 -15.07
C GLY A 248 -9.03 13.47 -14.87
N LEU A 249 -9.47 14.28 -13.90
CA LEU A 249 -10.88 14.64 -13.76
C LEU A 249 -11.38 15.51 -14.93
N GLU A 250 -10.54 16.40 -15.47
CA GLU A 250 -10.88 17.17 -16.65
C GLU A 250 -11.08 16.26 -17.87
N ILE A 251 -10.18 15.30 -18.06
CA ILE A 251 -10.29 14.31 -19.14
C ILE A 251 -11.53 13.44 -18.96
N ALA A 252 -11.78 12.91 -17.77
CA ALA A 252 -12.96 12.08 -17.47
C ALA A 252 -14.28 12.81 -17.73
N LYS A 253 -14.35 14.12 -17.42
CA LYS A 253 -15.48 14.99 -17.76
C LYS A 253 -15.62 15.16 -19.27
N ARG A 254 -14.52 15.40 -19.98
CA ARG A 254 -14.52 15.58 -21.45
C ARG A 254 -15.06 14.36 -22.18
N ILE A 255 -14.76 13.16 -21.70
CA ILE A 255 -15.26 11.90 -22.27
C ILE A 255 -16.58 11.41 -21.66
N ASN A 256 -17.18 12.20 -20.77
CA ASN A 256 -18.44 11.92 -20.09
C ASN A 256 -18.50 10.51 -19.47
N SER A 257 -17.45 10.12 -18.73
CA SER A 257 -17.39 8.81 -18.06
C SER A 257 -17.47 8.94 -16.53
N PRO A 258 -18.66 8.71 -15.93
CA PRO A 258 -18.84 8.76 -14.48
C PRO A 258 -18.02 7.71 -13.72
N ILE A 259 -17.76 6.54 -14.32
CA ILE A 259 -16.96 5.47 -13.72
C ILE A 259 -15.49 5.90 -13.61
N LEU A 260 -14.93 6.45 -14.69
CA LEU A 260 -13.56 6.96 -14.70
C LEU A 260 -13.39 8.20 -13.79
N ALA A 261 -14.40 9.06 -13.75
CA ALA A 261 -14.43 10.16 -12.78
C ALA A 261 -14.42 9.63 -11.34
N ALA A 262 -15.23 8.60 -11.04
CA ALA A 262 -15.27 7.97 -9.72
C ALA A 262 -13.92 7.36 -9.30
N GLN A 263 -13.20 6.73 -10.24
CA GLN A 263 -11.87 6.17 -10.00
C GLN A 263 -10.85 7.25 -9.60
N ILE A 264 -10.83 8.40 -10.27
CA ILE A 264 -9.93 9.49 -9.87
C ILE A 264 -10.42 10.20 -8.59
N GLU A 265 -11.74 10.35 -8.41
CA GLU A 265 -12.30 10.91 -7.18
C GLU A 265 -11.93 10.08 -5.94
N LEU A 266 -11.67 8.76 -6.08
CA LEU A 266 -11.13 7.92 -5.02
C LEU A 266 -9.77 8.44 -4.51
N ASN A 267 -8.85 8.78 -5.42
CA ASN A 267 -7.54 9.32 -5.07
C ASN A 267 -7.65 10.71 -4.44
N LYS A 268 -8.64 11.50 -4.87
CA LYS A 268 -8.97 12.77 -4.19
C LYS A 268 -9.44 12.55 -2.76
N ALA A 269 -10.26 11.53 -2.50
CA ALA A 269 -10.69 11.19 -1.15
C ALA A 269 -9.51 10.73 -0.28
N LEU A 270 -8.58 9.95 -0.83
CA LEU A 270 -7.36 9.55 -0.16
C LEU A 270 -6.46 10.77 0.16
N LEU A 271 -6.26 11.67 -0.80
CA LEU A 271 -5.54 12.93 -0.61
C LEU A 271 -6.14 13.76 0.53
N LEU A 272 -7.47 13.88 0.58
CA LEU A 272 -8.19 14.55 1.67
C LEU A 272 -7.96 13.86 3.02
N LYS A 273 -7.96 12.52 3.07
CA LYS A 273 -7.65 11.75 4.29
C LYS A 273 -6.22 12.02 4.77
N MET A 274 -5.25 12.08 3.87
CA MET A 274 -3.85 12.42 4.22
C MET A 274 -3.70 13.86 4.72
N GLN A 275 -4.55 14.78 4.26
CA GLN A 275 -4.63 16.15 4.75
C GLN A 275 -5.44 16.29 6.07
N GLY A 276 -5.92 15.19 6.65
CA GLY A 276 -6.77 15.21 7.84
C GLY A 276 -8.21 15.67 7.61
N LYS A 277 -8.62 15.88 6.34
CA LYS A 277 -9.97 16.34 5.96
C LYS A 277 -10.94 15.16 5.80
N LEU A 278 -11.07 14.38 6.87
CA LEU A 278 -11.74 13.09 6.85
C LEU A 278 -13.26 13.17 6.58
N ASP A 279 -13.94 14.24 7.01
CA ASP A 279 -15.36 14.48 6.68
C ASP A 279 -15.58 14.79 5.20
N GLU A 280 -14.65 15.50 4.56
CA GLU A 280 -14.70 15.76 3.12
C GLU A 280 -14.42 14.48 2.32
N ALA A 281 -13.45 13.68 2.77
CA ALA A 281 -13.15 12.37 2.20
C ALA A 281 -14.36 11.42 2.28
N LEU A 282 -15.00 11.34 3.45
CA LEU A 282 -16.20 10.52 3.66
C LEU A 282 -17.34 10.91 2.71
N LYS A 283 -17.64 12.20 2.59
CA LYS A 283 -18.66 12.70 1.65
C LYS A 283 -18.34 12.31 0.21
N LEU A 284 -17.05 12.31 -0.16
CA LEU A 284 -16.62 11.94 -1.50
C LEU A 284 -16.76 10.42 -1.73
N TYR A 285 -16.36 9.58 -0.78
CA TYR A 285 -16.59 8.13 -0.87
C TYR A 285 -18.09 7.80 -0.96
N GLU A 286 -18.94 8.43 -0.15
CA GLU A 286 -20.40 8.22 -0.19
C GLU A 286 -21.01 8.71 -1.51
N LYS A 287 -20.44 9.74 -2.13
CA LYS A 287 -20.83 10.19 -3.48
C LYS A 287 -20.43 9.16 -4.53
N ILE A 288 -19.19 8.65 -4.47
CA ILE A 288 -18.68 7.61 -5.37
C ILE A 288 -19.53 6.35 -5.27
N ALA A 289 -19.87 5.91 -4.05
CA ALA A 289 -20.69 4.72 -3.80
C ALA A 289 -22.09 4.76 -4.47
N LYS A 290 -22.58 5.94 -4.86
CA LYS A 290 -23.88 6.13 -5.54
C LYS A 290 -23.78 6.07 -7.06
N VAL A 291 -22.57 6.01 -7.61
CA VAL A 291 -22.37 5.87 -9.06
C VAL A 291 -22.86 4.49 -9.50
N LYS A 292 -23.76 4.48 -10.49
CA LYS A 292 -24.35 3.24 -11.02
C LYS A 292 -23.33 2.47 -11.83
N ASN A 293 -23.46 1.14 -11.86
CA ASN A 293 -22.62 0.22 -12.63
C ASN A 293 -21.12 0.30 -12.27
N LEU A 294 -20.76 0.71 -11.04
CA LEU A 294 -19.38 0.56 -10.59
C LEU A 294 -19.02 -0.93 -10.53
N PRO A 295 -17.81 -1.33 -10.95
CA PRO A 295 -17.35 -2.71 -10.82
C PRO A 295 -17.45 -3.18 -9.37
N GLN A 296 -17.82 -4.44 -9.15
CA GLN A 296 -18.03 -4.97 -7.79
C GLN A 296 -16.77 -4.87 -6.93
N THR A 297 -15.59 -5.15 -7.49
CA THR A 297 -14.29 -4.95 -6.82
C THR A 297 -14.09 -3.50 -6.38
N PHE A 298 -14.47 -2.54 -7.20
CA PHE A 298 -14.38 -1.12 -6.85
C PHE A 298 -15.41 -0.72 -5.78
N GLN A 299 -16.62 -1.30 -5.80
CA GLN A 299 -17.61 -1.09 -4.75
C GLN A 299 -17.14 -1.68 -3.40
N LEU A 300 -16.50 -2.85 -3.42
CA LEU A 300 -15.91 -3.48 -2.23
C LEU A 300 -14.91 -2.53 -1.56
N ASP A 301 -14.00 -1.94 -2.33
CA ASP A 301 -13.00 -0.99 -1.82
C ASP A 301 -13.66 0.25 -1.22
N ILE A 302 -14.65 0.83 -1.92
CA ILE A 302 -15.37 2.02 -1.45
C ILE A 302 -16.11 1.74 -0.14
N TYR A 303 -16.86 0.64 -0.06
CA TYR A 303 -17.58 0.29 1.16
C TYR A 303 -16.62 0.00 2.32
N SER A 304 -15.50 -0.67 2.05
CA SER A 304 -14.45 -0.90 3.06
C SER A 304 -13.86 0.41 3.56
N LYS A 305 -13.58 1.38 2.69
CA LYS A 305 -13.04 2.70 3.07
C LYS A 305 -14.04 3.55 3.87
N ILE A 306 -15.32 3.49 3.53
CA ILE A 306 -16.37 4.15 4.32
C ILE A 306 -16.51 3.48 5.69
N GLY A 307 -16.54 2.15 5.73
CA GLY A 307 -16.59 1.36 6.96
C GLY A 307 -15.41 1.67 7.88
N GLU A 308 -14.19 1.71 7.33
CA GLU A 308 -12.95 2.06 8.02
C GLU A 308 -13.05 3.45 8.67
N ILE A 309 -13.56 4.45 7.94
CA ILE A 309 -13.77 5.80 8.46
C ILE A 309 -14.74 5.79 9.65
N TYR A 310 -15.88 5.12 9.54
CA TYR A 310 -16.84 5.03 10.64
C TYR A 310 -16.26 4.25 11.84
N LEU A 311 -15.46 3.20 11.59
CA LEU A 311 -14.77 2.45 12.63
C LEU A 311 -13.74 3.32 13.37
N ASN A 312 -13.05 4.21 12.66
CA ASN A 312 -12.08 5.15 13.25
C ASN A 312 -12.75 6.33 13.98
N LYS A 313 -14.04 6.60 13.69
CA LYS A 313 -14.88 7.52 14.46
C LYS A 313 -15.57 6.88 15.67
N ASP A 314 -15.30 5.61 15.96
CA ASP A 314 -16.01 4.81 16.96
C ASP A 314 -17.54 4.69 16.69
N GLU A 315 -17.99 4.91 15.44
CA GLU A 315 -19.38 4.77 15.01
C GLU A 315 -19.67 3.33 14.52
N ILE A 316 -19.55 2.37 15.44
CA ILE A 316 -19.50 0.92 15.14
C ILE A 316 -20.71 0.41 14.32
N VAL A 317 -21.92 0.88 14.63
CA VAL A 317 -23.15 0.46 13.91
C VAL A 317 -23.14 0.90 12.44
N LYS A 318 -22.59 2.07 12.14
CA LYS A 318 -22.46 2.52 10.74
C LYS A 318 -21.30 1.79 10.04
N ALA A 319 -20.20 1.55 10.75
CA ALA A 319 -19.10 0.75 10.22
C ALA A 319 -19.60 -0.63 9.80
N GLU A 320 -20.38 -1.29 10.68
CA GLU A 320 -21.03 -2.56 10.40
C GLU A 320 -21.88 -2.51 9.12
N GLU A 321 -22.74 -1.51 8.95
CA GLU A 321 -23.60 -1.40 7.77
C GLU A 321 -22.79 -1.45 6.46
N TYR A 322 -21.65 -0.76 6.41
CA TYR A 322 -20.81 -0.72 5.21
C TYR A 322 -19.94 -1.97 5.06
N TYR A 323 -19.40 -2.52 6.14
CA TYR A 323 -18.65 -3.78 6.08
C TYR A 323 -19.54 -4.97 5.71
N LEU A 324 -20.82 -4.99 6.09
CA LEU A 324 -21.78 -6.00 5.62
C LEU A 324 -22.04 -5.89 4.10
N LYS A 325 -22.09 -4.66 3.54
CA LYS A 325 -22.16 -4.48 2.08
C LYS A 325 -20.90 -5.00 1.38
N ALA A 326 -19.72 -4.76 1.97
CA ALA A 326 -18.46 -5.31 1.47
C ALA A 326 -18.46 -6.85 1.53
N HIS A 327 -18.92 -7.43 2.64
CA HIS A 327 -19.08 -8.89 2.81
C HIS A 327 -19.94 -9.53 1.73
N GLU A 328 -21.08 -8.92 1.44
CA GLU A 328 -21.99 -9.41 0.40
C GLU A 328 -21.35 -9.43 -0.98
N ILE A 329 -20.40 -8.52 -1.23
CA ILE A 329 -19.62 -8.49 -2.47
C ILE A 329 -18.54 -9.58 -2.45
N ASN A 330 -17.79 -9.76 -1.35
CA ASN A 330 -16.83 -10.86 -1.18
C ASN A 330 -17.47 -12.22 -1.56
N LYS A 331 -18.68 -12.48 -1.06
CA LYS A 331 -19.43 -13.71 -1.35
C LYS A 331 -19.82 -13.88 -2.82
N LYS A 332 -20.01 -12.79 -3.56
CA LYS A 332 -20.37 -12.82 -4.98
C LYS A 332 -19.17 -12.97 -5.90
N LEU A 333 -18.01 -12.47 -5.49
CA LEU A 333 -16.79 -12.45 -6.30
C LEU A 333 -16.05 -13.79 -6.35
N ASN A 334 -16.47 -14.81 -5.59
CA ASN A 334 -15.72 -16.07 -5.38
C ASN A 334 -14.26 -15.87 -4.92
N PHE A 335 -13.92 -14.66 -4.47
CA PHE A 335 -12.66 -14.27 -3.87
C PHE A 335 -12.98 -13.49 -2.60
N ILE A 336 -12.60 -14.04 -1.46
CA ILE A 336 -12.88 -13.46 -0.15
C ILE A 336 -11.68 -12.61 0.26
N ASN A 337 -11.84 -11.29 0.35
CA ASN A 337 -10.83 -10.43 0.93
C ASN A 337 -10.72 -10.69 2.45
N PRO A 338 -9.61 -11.27 2.95
CA PRO A 338 -9.51 -11.68 4.36
C PRO A 338 -9.56 -10.50 5.35
N LEU A 339 -9.05 -9.33 4.96
CA LEU A 339 -9.10 -8.13 5.79
C LEU A 339 -10.55 -7.71 6.10
N VAL A 340 -11.45 -7.83 5.12
CA VAL A 340 -12.88 -7.53 5.32
C VAL A 340 -13.48 -8.48 6.36
N GLU A 341 -13.17 -9.77 6.29
CA GLU A 341 -13.67 -10.77 7.25
C GLU A 341 -13.10 -10.54 8.66
N ILE A 342 -11.81 -10.22 8.77
CA ILE A 342 -11.16 -9.86 10.03
C ILE A 342 -11.86 -8.64 10.66
N VAL A 343 -12.13 -7.59 9.89
CA VAL A 343 -12.77 -6.39 10.44
C VAL A 343 -14.22 -6.66 10.83
N ILE A 344 -14.96 -7.45 10.06
CA ILE A 344 -16.32 -7.88 10.44
C ILE A 344 -16.28 -8.70 11.74
N GLY A 345 -15.32 -9.61 11.86
CA GLY A 345 -15.13 -10.39 13.09
C GLY A 345 -14.85 -9.51 14.30
N TYR A 346 -14.00 -8.49 14.14
CA TYR A 346 -13.75 -7.49 15.18
C TYR A 346 -15.01 -6.70 15.54
N ILE A 347 -15.80 -6.27 14.54
CA ILE A 347 -17.07 -5.57 14.75
C ILE A 347 -18.06 -6.46 15.51
N ASN A 348 -18.21 -7.73 15.12
CA ASN A 348 -19.06 -8.69 15.83
C ASN A 348 -18.64 -8.89 17.27
N LEU A 349 -17.33 -8.98 17.51
CA LEU A 349 -16.75 -9.11 18.84
C LEU A 349 -17.02 -7.89 19.73
N ILE A 350 -16.89 -6.67 19.20
CA ILE A 350 -17.22 -5.42 19.94
C ILE A 350 -18.73 -5.32 20.21
N LEU A 351 -19.56 -5.68 19.23
CA LEU A 351 -21.01 -5.66 19.35
C LEU A 351 -21.58 -6.84 20.15
N GLU A 352 -20.70 -7.69 20.71
CA GLU A 352 -21.05 -8.89 21.49
C GLU A 352 -22.00 -9.84 20.74
N LYS A 353 -21.89 -9.89 19.41
CA LYS A 353 -22.68 -10.80 18.55
C LYS A 353 -22.12 -12.22 18.58
N ASP A 354 -20.83 -12.33 18.83
CA ASP A 354 -20.11 -13.57 19.04
C ASP A 354 -18.98 -13.34 20.08
N LYS A 355 -18.20 -14.37 20.38
CA LYS A 355 -17.04 -14.32 21.28
C LYS A 355 -15.72 -14.20 20.53
N GLY A 356 -15.76 -13.76 19.27
CA GLY A 356 -14.61 -13.63 18.38
C GLY A 356 -14.48 -14.78 17.38
N GLU A 357 -15.45 -15.68 17.28
CA GLU A 357 -15.42 -16.78 16.31
C GLU A 357 -15.30 -16.28 14.87
N ALA A 358 -15.99 -15.19 14.50
CA ALA A 358 -15.87 -14.60 13.17
C ALA A 358 -14.48 -13.96 12.92
N LEU A 359 -13.85 -13.43 13.96
CA LEU A 359 -12.50 -12.85 13.87
C LEU A 359 -11.45 -13.95 13.66
N ASP A 360 -11.59 -15.07 14.37
CA ASP A 360 -10.72 -16.24 14.23
C ASP A 360 -10.90 -16.91 12.85
N GLU A 361 -12.13 -16.95 12.30
CA GLU A 361 -12.36 -17.43 10.93
C GLU A 361 -11.72 -16.50 9.89
N GLY A 362 -11.76 -15.18 10.09
CA GLY A 362 -11.07 -14.21 9.21
C GLY A 362 -9.56 -14.45 9.16
N LEU A 363 -8.92 -14.75 10.30
CA LEU A 363 -7.52 -15.15 10.36
C LEU A 363 -7.27 -16.44 9.57
N LYS A 364 -8.10 -17.46 9.80
CA LYS A 364 -7.98 -18.75 9.10
C LYS A 364 -8.08 -18.60 7.59
N ILE A 365 -9.00 -17.77 7.10
CA ILE A 365 -9.11 -17.44 5.67
C ILE A 365 -7.83 -16.78 5.16
N ALA A 366 -7.25 -15.84 5.91
CA ALA A 366 -5.99 -15.20 5.54
C ALA A 366 -4.83 -16.22 5.45
N GLU A 367 -4.76 -17.15 6.40
CA GLU A 367 -3.75 -18.23 6.41
C GLU A 367 -3.94 -19.20 5.24
N GLU A 368 -5.17 -19.65 4.98
CA GLU A 368 -5.50 -20.55 3.87
C GLU A 368 -5.21 -19.94 2.49
N GLN A 369 -5.37 -18.61 2.37
CA GLN A 369 -5.06 -17.87 1.15
C GLN A 369 -3.60 -17.41 1.06
N PHE A 370 -2.77 -17.67 2.08
CA PHE A 370 -1.41 -17.13 2.20
C PHE A 370 -1.35 -15.59 2.13
N ASP A 371 -2.41 -14.90 2.57
CA ASP A 371 -2.46 -13.45 2.66
C ASP A 371 -1.79 -12.98 3.96
N PHE A 372 -0.47 -12.96 3.94
CA PHE A 372 0.32 -12.48 5.07
C PHE A 372 0.07 -11.00 5.40
N SER A 373 -0.48 -10.20 4.46
CA SER A 373 -0.71 -8.76 4.66
C SER A 373 -1.88 -8.47 5.61
N SER A 374 -2.88 -9.37 5.65
CA SER A 374 -4.06 -9.23 6.51
C SER A 374 -3.86 -9.77 7.93
N ILE A 375 -2.97 -10.75 8.12
CA ILE A 375 -2.69 -11.39 9.42
C ILE A 375 -2.34 -10.39 10.54
N PRO A 376 -1.46 -9.38 10.35
CA PRO A 376 -1.17 -8.40 11.40
C PRO A 376 -2.41 -7.66 11.92
N TYR A 377 -3.41 -7.44 11.06
CA TYR A 377 -4.63 -6.74 11.45
C TYR A 377 -5.48 -7.57 12.41
N TYR A 378 -5.47 -8.90 12.32
CA TYR A 378 -6.10 -9.76 13.33
C TYR A 378 -5.52 -9.48 14.73
N TYR A 379 -4.19 -9.51 14.85
CA TYR A 379 -3.51 -9.26 16.12
C TYR A 379 -3.74 -7.82 16.60
N PHE A 380 -3.69 -6.85 15.68
CA PHE A 380 -3.99 -5.46 16.00
C PHE A 380 -5.40 -5.33 16.60
N TYR A 381 -6.43 -5.86 15.94
CA TYR A 381 -7.82 -5.74 16.41
C TYR A 381 -8.09 -6.52 17.70
N LYS A 382 -7.53 -7.72 17.88
CA LYS A 382 -7.56 -8.42 19.18
C LYS A 382 -6.90 -7.57 20.27
N GLY A 383 -5.75 -6.97 19.98
CA GLY A 383 -5.05 -6.06 20.90
C GLY A 383 -5.91 -4.88 21.32
N ILE A 384 -6.51 -4.17 20.36
CA ILE A 384 -7.42 -3.04 20.63
C ILE A 384 -8.65 -3.49 21.45
N TYR A 385 -9.23 -4.66 21.13
CA TYR A 385 -10.35 -5.19 21.90
C TYR A 385 -9.97 -5.44 23.37
N GLU A 386 -8.84 -6.09 23.62
CA GLU A 386 -8.36 -6.34 24.99
C GLU A 386 -7.99 -5.03 25.71
N GLN A 387 -7.47 -4.04 24.98
CA GLN A 387 -7.20 -2.71 25.50
C GLN A 387 -8.48 -2.04 26.02
N GLN A 388 -9.57 -2.09 25.25
CA GLN A 388 -10.87 -1.51 25.64
C GLN A 388 -11.45 -2.17 26.89
N ARG A 389 -11.14 -3.46 27.11
CA ARG A 389 -11.52 -4.21 28.31
C ARG A 389 -10.55 -4.05 29.47
N VAL A 390 -9.50 -3.24 29.30
CA VAL A 390 -8.43 -3.00 30.28
C VAL A 390 -7.66 -4.29 30.62
N ASN A 391 -7.64 -5.26 29.70
CA ASN A 391 -6.80 -6.45 29.75
C ASN A 391 -5.42 -6.13 29.17
N LEU A 392 -4.73 -5.18 29.80
CA LEU A 392 -3.57 -4.50 29.22
C LEU A 392 -2.38 -5.42 28.91
N SER A 393 -2.18 -6.49 29.68
CA SER A 393 -1.12 -7.47 29.40
C SER A 393 -1.35 -8.21 28.08
N LEU A 394 -2.58 -8.65 27.83
CA LEU A 394 -2.93 -9.36 26.61
C LEU A 394 -3.01 -8.40 25.41
N SER A 395 -3.49 -7.17 25.64
CA SER A 395 -3.41 -6.08 24.65
C SER A 395 -1.97 -5.89 24.16
N ILE A 396 -1.02 -5.72 25.09
CA ILE A 396 0.40 -5.52 24.77
C ILE A 396 0.95 -6.71 23.98
N GLU A 397 0.65 -7.94 24.40
CA GLU A 397 1.11 -9.15 23.71
C GLU A 397 0.65 -9.18 22.24
N TYR A 398 -0.65 -8.97 21.99
CA TYR A 398 -1.18 -8.96 20.63
C TYR A 398 -0.66 -7.78 19.81
N LEU A 399 -0.56 -6.59 20.39
CA LEU A 399 -0.05 -5.42 19.69
C LEU A 399 1.46 -5.53 19.39
N GLU A 400 2.26 -6.15 20.25
CA GLU A 400 3.68 -6.44 19.95
C GLU A 400 3.82 -7.46 18.81
N GLN A 401 2.95 -8.47 18.74
CA GLN A 401 2.89 -9.40 17.60
C GLN A 401 2.50 -8.68 16.30
N ALA A 402 1.48 -7.82 16.35
CA ALA A 402 1.06 -7.01 15.21
C ALA A 402 2.20 -6.10 14.72
N LEU A 403 2.87 -5.40 15.64
CA LEU A 403 3.96 -4.48 15.33
C LEU A 403 5.10 -5.22 14.63
N ASN A 404 5.56 -6.35 15.19
CA ASN A 404 6.63 -7.14 14.59
C ASN A 404 6.29 -7.57 13.16
N SER A 405 5.05 -8.01 12.93
CA SER A 405 4.62 -8.41 11.59
C SER A 405 4.51 -7.23 10.62
N PHE A 406 3.98 -6.09 11.06
CA PHE A 406 3.94 -4.87 10.24
C PHE A 406 5.33 -4.34 9.90
N GLU A 407 6.28 -4.42 10.85
CA GLU A 407 7.68 -4.04 10.66
C GLU A 407 8.38 -4.94 9.64
N HIS A 408 8.12 -6.24 9.68
CA HIS A 408 8.62 -7.18 8.68
C HIS A 408 8.07 -6.88 7.28
N GLN A 409 6.80 -6.49 7.19
CA GLN A 409 6.12 -6.15 5.94
C GLN A 409 6.37 -4.70 5.47
N LYS A 410 7.10 -3.90 6.26
CA LYS A 410 7.26 -2.45 6.04
C LYS A 410 5.91 -1.72 5.87
N ASN A 411 4.84 -2.21 6.53
CA ASN A 411 3.53 -1.58 6.51
C ASN A 411 3.52 -0.40 7.50
N PHE A 412 3.85 0.78 6.99
CA PHE A 412 4.07 1.96 7.80
C PHE A 412 2.81 2.45 8.54
N GLU A 413 1.64 2.37 7.88
CA GLU A 413 0.37 2.74 8.52
C GLU A 413 0.08 1.83 9.72
N GLY A 414 0.27 0.52 9.56
CA GLY A 414 0.16 -0.46 10.65
C GLY A 414 1.16 -0.21 11.78
N ILE A 415 2.41 0.12 11.46
CA ILE A 415 3.45 0.49 12.44
C ILE A 415 3.00 1.71 13.27
N VAL A 416 2.53 2.77 12.61
CA VAL A 416 2.11 4.01 13.28
C VAL A 416 0.91 3.75 14.19
N TYR A 417 -0.10 3.04 13.70
CA TYR A 417 -1.29 2.68 14.47
C TYR A 417 -0.91 1.86 15.70
N THR A 418 -0.04 0.87 15.54
CA THR A 418 0.34 -0.03 16.62
C THR A 418 1.25 0.63 17.65
N ASN A 419 2.17 1.52 17.25
CA ASN A 419 2.95 2.34 18.19
C ASN A 419 2.04 3.23 19.05
N GLY A 420 1.02 3.85 18.45
CA GLY A 420 0.03 4.64 19.20
C GLY A 420 -0.74 3.79 20.23
N ALA A 421 -1.22 2.62 19.81
CA ALA A 421 -1.96 1.69 20.67
C ALA A 421 -1.10 1.12 21.82
N LEU A 422 0.17 0.79 21.54
CA LEU A 422 1.13 0.33 22.54
C LEU A 422 1.47 1.43 23.52
N ALA A 423 1.77 2.65 23.05
CA ALA A 423 2.00 3.80 23.92
C ALA A 423 0.82 4.01 24.88
N GLU A 424 -0.41 3.95 24.37
CA GLU A 424 -1.60 4.05 25.21
C GLU A 424 -1.70 2.91 26.23
N SER A 425 -1.55 1.65 25.81
CA SER A 425 -1.61 0.49 26.70
C SER A 425 -0.54 0.55 27.81
N TYR A 426 0.70 0.93 27.45
CA TYR A 426 1.81 1.06 28.39
C TYR A 426 1.63 2.24 29.36
N LEU A 427 1.06 3.36 28.91
CA LEU A 427 0.73 4.46 29.80
C LEU A 427 -0.39 4.09 30.78
N GLN A 428 -1.42 3.38 30.30
CA GLN A 428 -2.52 2.91 31.13
C GLN A 428 -2.02 1.99 32.24
N ILE A 429 -1.21 0.98 31.90
CA ILE A 429 -0.69 0.04 32.91
C ILE A 429 0.30 0.72 33.85
N TYR A 430 1.11 1.66 33.36
CA TYR A 430 1.96 2.50 34.21
C TYR A 430 1.14 3.29 35.23
N LYS A 431 0.00 3.87 34.83
CA LYS A 431 -0.88 4.62 35.75
C LYS A 431 -1.52 3.74 36.82
N LEU A 432 -1.74 2.45 36.52
CA LEU A 432 -2.30 1.49 37.47
C LEU A 432 -1.26 0.95 38.45
N LEU A 433 -0.05 0.65 37.96
CA LEU A 433 0.98 -0.08 38.73
C LEU A 433 2.12 0.80 39.23
N HIS A 434 2.31 1.98 38.65
CA HIS A 434 3.41 2.91 38.91
C HIS A 434 4.83 2.30 38.78
N ASP A 435 4.97 1.21 38.03
CA ASP A 435 6.24 0.54 37.77
C ASP A 435 6.96 1.22 36.58
N ASN A 436 8.20 1.67 36.84
CA ASN A 436 9.00 2.43 35.88
C ASN A 436 9.26 1.67 34.57
N LYS A 437 9.24 0.33 34.56
CA LYS A 437 9.44 -0.42 33.31
C LYS A 437 8.38 -0.09 32.25
N TYR A 438 7.13 0.13 32.66
CA TYR A 438 6.03 0.49 31.75
C TYR A 438 6.13 1.95 31.30
N SER A 439 6.62 2.81 32.20
CA SER A 439 6.99 4.21 31.91
C SER A 439 8.00 4.28 30.76
N SER A 440 9.08 3.49 30.86
CA SER A 440 10.13 3.41 29.85
C SER A 440 9.60 2.88 28.51
N ARG A 441 8.71 1.87 28.54
CA ARG A 441 8.05 1.35 27.33
C ARG A 441 7.10 2.36 26.68
N PHE A 442 6.31 3.09 27.47
CA PHE A 442 5.48 4.19 26.96
C PHE A 442 6.36 5.21 26.22
N LEU A 443 7.45 5.65 26.85
CA LEU A 443 8.40 6.61 26.26
C LEU A 443 9.01 6.07 24.96
N TYR A 444 9.35 4.79 24.91
CA TYR A 444 9.85 4.16 23.68
C TYR A 444 8.86 4.26 22.51
N TYR A 445 7.60 3.88 22.71
CA TYR A 445 6.60 3.89 21.63
C TYR A 445 6.12 5.30 21.26
N ILE A 446 5.98 6.22 22.23
CA ILE A 446 5.64 7.62 21.93
C ILE A 446 6.79 8.31 21.18
N ASP A 447 8.05 7.97 21.46
CA ASP A 447 9.20 8.54 20.75
C ASP A 447 9.33 8.03 19.33
N ASN A 448 9.07 6.73 19.08
CA ASN A 448 8.95 6.19 17.73
C ASN A 448 7.91 6.98 16.93
N LEU A 449 6.75 7.21 17.54
CA LEU A 449 5.66 7.92 16.90
C LEU A 449 6.00 9.40 16.64
N ILE A 450 6.63 10.09 17.60
CA ILE A 450 7.09 11.48 17.43
C ILE A 450 8.07 11.59 16.27
N GLU A 451 9.04 10.68 16.20
CA GLU A 451 10.07 10.62 15.16
C GLU A 451 9.43 10.44 13.77
N ILE A 452 8.56 9.42 13.64
CA ILE A 452 7.79 9.17 12.42
C ILE A 452 6.99 10.41 11.99
N LEU A 453 6.23 11.01 12.91
CA LEU A 453 5.36 12.15 12.59
C LEU A 453 6.15 13.39 12.22
N LYS A 454 7.34 13.57 12.81
CA LYS A 454 8.28 14.64 12.47
C LYS A 454 8.79 14.49 11.04
N GLU A 455 9.24 13.30 10.67
CA GLU A 455 9.76 12.98 9.33
C GLU A 455 8.70 13.17 8.24
N LEU A 456 7.48 12.72 8.52
CA LEU A 456 6.33 12.90 7.64
C LEU A 456 5.83 14.35 7.57
N ASN A 457 6.36 15.26 8.40
CA ASN A 457 5.85 16.61 8.56
C ASN A 457 4.34 16.63 8.88
N ASN A 458 3.90 15.66 9.67
CA ASN A 458 2.49 15.46 9.98
C ASN A 458 2.08 16.35 11.18
N PRO A 459 0.94 17.07 11.11
CA PRO A 459 0.50 17.94 12.21
C PRO A 459 0.24 17.20 13.53
N LEU A 460 -0.02 15.88 13.48
CA LEU A 460 -0.14 15.04 14.68
C LEU A 460 1.14 14.98 15.51
N TYR A 461 2.30 15.37 14.97
CA TYR A 461 3.53 15.56 15.73
C TYR A 461 3.28 16.39 17.00
N VAL A 462 2.50 17.46 16.89
CA VAL A 462 2.19 18.34 18.01
C VAL A 462 1.36 17.63 19.08
N GLU A 463 0.44 16.76 18.68
CA GLU A 463 -0.36 15.96 19.63
C GLU A 463 0.48 14.88 20.32
N ALA A 464 1.46 14.28 19.62
CA ALA A 464 2.39 13.34 20.19
C ALA A 464 3.33 14.02 21.22
N ILE A 465 3.85 15.20 20.88
CA ILE A 465 4.64 16.05 21.79
C ILE A 465 3.83 16.43 23.04
N LYS A 466 2.57 16.86 22.87
CA LYS A 466 1.67 17.17 24.00
C LYS A 466 1.46 15.98 24.92
N THR A 467 1.30 14.80 24.33
CA THR A 467 1.10 13.55 25.08
C THR A 467 2.32 13.23 25.95
N LYS A 468 3.53 13.30 25.36
CA LYS A 468 4.79 13.09 26.09
C LYS A 468 5.04 14.19 27.14
N ALA A 469 4.79 15.45 26.79
CA ALA A 469 4.93 16.57 27.73
C ALA A 469 3.99 16.43 28.92
N GLY A 470 2.74 16.02 28.69
CA GLY A 470 1.79 15.70 29.75
C GLY A 470 2.34 14.64 30.70
N TYR A 471 2.95 13.58 30.18
CA TYR A 471 3.56 12.53 30.99
C TYR A 471 4.68 13.10 31.89
N TYR A 472 5.54 13.96 31.36
CA TYR A 472 6.58 14.62 32.16
C TYR A 472 6.00 15.53 33.25
N LEU A 473 4.92 16.25 32.94
CA LEU A 473 4.24 17.10 33.92
C LEU A 473 3.64 16.29 35.07
N ASP A 474 3.03 15.14 34.79
CA ASP A 474 2.54 14.21 35.81
C ASP A 474 3.66 13.69 36.72
N LYS A 475 4.87 13.53 36.17
CA LYS A 475 6.09 13.18 36.92
C LYS A 475 6.74 14.36 37.65
N GLY A 476 6.23 15.59 37.47
CA GLY A 476 6.83 16.81 37.99
C GLY A 476 8.09 17.28 37.24
N LEU A 477 8.39 16.70 36.08
CA LEU A 477 9.54 17.02 35.22
C LEU A 477 9.20 18.20 34.30
N ILE A 478 8.95 19.37 34.91
CA ILE A 478 8.44 20.56 34.21
C ILE A 478 9.37 21.00 33.08
N LYS A 479 10.69 20.99 33.31
CA LYS A 479 11.66 21.44 32.31
C LYS A 479 11.62 20.58 31.04
N ASN A 480 11.56 19.26 31.18
CA ASN A 480 11.45 18.34 30.05
C ASN A 480 10.20 18.60 29.22
N ALA A 481 9.08 18.94 29.87
CA ALA A 481 7.85 19.32 29.17
C ALA A 481 7.97 20.68 28.46
N GLU A 482 8.65 21.65 29.07
CA GLU A 482 8.92 22.96 28.46
C GLU A 482 9.80 22.83 27.21
N ASP A 483 10.88 22.04 27.29
CA ASP A 483 11.79 21.78 26.17
C ASP A 483 11.02 21.15 24.98
N LEU A 484 10.18 20.15 25.25
CA LEU A 484 9.30 19.54 24.24
C LEU A 484 8.33 20.54 23.60
N PHE A 485 7.73 21.44 24.37
CA PHE A 485 6.85 22.47 23.81
C PHE A 485 7.62 23.47 22.94
N ILE A 486 8.86 23.82 23.30
CA ILE A 486 9.72 24.68 22.48
C ILE A 486 10.00 24.02 21.13
N ASP A 487 10.39 22.74 21.14
CA ASP A 487 10.61 21.96 19.91
C ASP A 487 9.34 21.89 19.04
N GLY A 488 8.19 21.68 19.69
CA GLY A 488 6.88 21.71 19.03
C GLY A 488 6.55 23.06 18.39
N ILE A 489 6.87 24.17 19.07
CA ILE A 489 6.63 25.54 18.57
C ILE A 489 7.51 25.81 17.35
N GLU A 490 8.78 25.41 17.39
CA GLU A 490 9.70 25.58 16.27
C GLU A 490 9.25 24.77 15.05
N PHE A 491 8.86 23.51 15.27
CA PHE A 491 8.28 22.68 14.22
C PHE A 491 7.02 23.32 13.63
N ALA A 492 6.07 23.74 14.47
CA ALA A 492 4.83 24.36 14.00
C ALA A 492 5.08 25.65 13.21
N ARG A 493 6.02 26.49 13.68
CA ARG A 493 6.40 27.75 13.01
C ARG A 493 7.02 27.51 11.64
N THR A 494 8.02 26.62 11.57
CA THR A 494 8.74 26.32 10.32
C THR A 494 7.81 25.74 9.25
N ARG A 495 6.68 25.15 9.67
CA ARG A 495 5.68 24.51 8.79
C ARG A 495 4.39 25.31 8.61
N GLY A 496 4.30 26.51 9.19
CA GLY A 496 3.12 27.37 9.06
C GLY A 496 1.86 26.84 9.74
N LEU A 497 2.00 25.92 10.70
CA LEU A 497 0.94 25.35 11.53
C LEU A 497 0.55 26.35 12.63
N LYS A 498 -0.14 27.42 12.24
CA LYS A 498 -0.39 28.60 13.10
C LYS A 498 -1.24 28.27 14.33
N GLU A 499 -2.26 27.42 14.18
CA GLU A 499 -3.16 27.07 15.28
C GLU A 499 -2.41 26.26 16.34
N GLU A 500 -1.61 25.29 15.90
CA GLU A 500 -0.76 24.46 16.74
C GLU A 500 0.33 25.29 17.44
N GLU A 501 0.97 26.23 16.72
CA GLU A 501 1.98 27.13 17.30
C GLU A 501 1.37 28.00 18.42
N ILE A 502 0.18 28.57 18.20
CA ILE A 502 -0.52 29.38 19.20
C ILE A 502 -0.85 28.51 20.43
N TYR A 503 -1.44 27.34 20.20
CA TYR A 503 -1.80 26.43 21.28
C TYR A 503 -0.61 26.04 22.15
N LEU A 504 0.53 25.71 21.54
CA LEU A 504 1.74 25.33 22.27
C LEU A 504 2.31 26.51 23.08
N LYS A 505 2.30 27.73 22.52
CA LYS A 505 2.71 28.95 23.26
C LYS A 505 1.81 29.23 24.46
N GLU A 506 0.51 29.07 24.30
CA GLU A 506 -0.45 29.21 25.40
C GLU A 506 -0.23 28.14 26.48
N SER A 507 0.05 26.91 26.07
CA SER A 507 0.35 25.80 26.98
C SER A 507 1.63 26.03 27.78
N LEU A 508 2.67 26.58 27.14
CA LEU A 508 3.94 26.94 27.79
C LEU A 508 3.76 28.10 28.80
N THR A 509 2.84 29.03 28.54
CA THR A 509 2.60 30.19 29.40
C THR A 509 1.63 29.92 30.55
N ASN A 510 0.63 29.04 30.39
CA ASN A 510 -0.41 28.78 31.37
C ASN A 510 -0.24 27.45 32.12
N LYS A 511 0.76 27.40 33.02
CA LYS A 511 1.22 26.17 33.70
C LYS A 511 0.18 25.41 34.55
N LYS A 512 -0.95 26.03 34.90
CA LYS A 512 -2.00 25.44 35.76
C LYS A 512 -2.94 24.46 35.04
N ASN A 513 -2.99 24.47 33.71
CA ASN A 513 -3.84 23.56 32.91
C ASN A 513 -3.10 22.28 32.47
N LEU A 514 -1.81 22.18 32.77
CA LEU A 514 -0.90 21.17 32.24
C LEU A 514 -1.05 19.76 32.87
N THR A 515 -1.64 19.66 34.06
CA THR A 515 -1.75 18.43 34.88
C THR A 515 -2.94 17.52 34.56
N LYS A 516 -3.75 17.85 33.54
CA LYS A 516 -4.95 17.06 33.15
C LYS A 516 -4.77 16.20 31.90
N ILE A 517 -3.59 16.21 31.28
CA ILE A 517 -3.42 15.89 29.85
C ILE A 517 -3.10 14.41 29.58
N THR A 518 -2.73 13.59 30.56
CA THR A 518 -1.97 12.37 30.23
C THR A 518 -2.74 11.20 29.61
N LEU A 519 -3.80 10.71 30.25
CA LEU A 519 -4.54 9.56 29.68
C LEU A 519 -5.46 10.02 28.55
N GLU A 520 -6.21 11.10 28.79
CA GLU A 520 -7.09 11.70 27.79
C GLU A 520 -6.28 12.13 26.55
N GLY A 521 -5.10 12.72 26.72
CA GLY A 521 -4.23 13.12 25.62
C GLY A 521 -3.74 11.95 24.77
N THR A 522 -3.37 10.83 25.38
CA THR A 522 -2.93 9.64 24.63
C THR A 522 -4.09 8.98 23.87
N GLN A 523 -5.27 8.89 24.49
CA GLN A 523 -6.49 8.42 23.81
C GLN A 523 -6.91 9.32 22.66
N ILE A 524 -6.81 10.64 22.84
CA ILE A 524 -7.07 11.63 21.79
C ILE A 524 -6.05 11.46 20.66
N LEU A 525 -4.77 11.31 20.98
CA LEU A 525 -3.71 11.09 19.99
C LEU A 525 -3.97 9.81 19.20
N PHE A 526 -4.24 8.68 19.87
CA PHE A 526 -4.50 7.42 19.20
C PHE A 526 -5.74 7.47 18.28
N ARG A 527 -6.84 8.07 18.76
CA ARG A 527 -8.02 8.32 17.92
C ARG A 527 -7.68 9.18 16.70
N LYS A 528 -6.94 10.27 16.90
CA LYS A 528 -6.51 11.14 15.80
C LYS A 528 -5.60 10.41 14.81
N ILE A 529 -4.67 9.58 15.28
CA ILE A 529 -3.81 8.76 14.43
C ILE A 529 -4.64 7.87 13.50
N ARG A 530 -5.64 7.16 14.04
CA ARG A 530 -6.54 6.33 13.24
C ARG A 530 -7.36 7.14 12.21
N MET A 531 -7.53 8.45 12.42
CA MET A 531 -8.20 9.34 11.47
C MET A 531 -7.28 9.84 10.35
N PHE A 532 -5.98 9.59 10.40
CA PHE A 532 -5.05 9.94 9.33
C PHE A 532 -4.66 8.69 8.54
N SER A 533 -4.36 8.89 7.25
CA SER A 533 -3.63 7.89 6.48
C SER A 533 -2.16 8.24 6.42
N PHE A 534 -1.34 7.20 6.53
CA PHE A 534 0.11 7.32 6.48
C PHE A 534 0.59 6.66 5.18
N GLY A 535 1.36 7.42 4.39
CA GLY A 535 1.97 6.93 3.16
C GLY A 535 3.20 6.06 3.46
N LYS A 536 4.07 5.91 2.46
CA LYS A 536 5.39 5.32 2.67
C LYS A 536 6.24 6.25 3.54
N HIS A 537 7.18 5.67 4.28
CA HIS A 537 8.24 6.43 4.93
C HIS A 537 9.10 7.14 3.89
N LYS A 538 9.60 8.34 4.22
CA LYS A 538 10.51 9.07 3.34
C LYS A 538 11.94 8.58 3.60
N THR A 539 12.51 7.81 2.67
CA THR A 539 13.92 7.42 2.73
C THR A 539 14.78 8.68 2.73
N VAL A 540 15.48 8.93 3.83
CA VAL A 540 16.47 10.01 3.90
C VAL A 540 17.81 9.35 3.58
N PRO A 541 18.50 9.75 2.49
CA PRO A 541 19.86 9.28 2.25
C PRO A 541 20.70 9.76 3.42
N THR A 542 21.28 8.83 4.16
CA THR A 542 22.03 9.16 5.36
C THR A 542 23.24 8.23 5.41
N LYS A 543 24.42 8.83 5.60
CA LYS A 543 25.65 8.07 5.63
C LYS A 543 25.69 7.19 6.89
N LEU A 544 25.85 5.89 6.71
CA LEU A 544 26.14 4.95 7.79
C LEU A 544 27.66 4.89 8.03
N TYR A 545 28.07 4.74 9.28
CA TYR A 545 29.49 4.69 9.67
C TYR A 545 29.84 3.34 10.29
N LEU A 546 29.07 2.88 11.28
CA LEU A 546 29.39 1.67 12.06
C LEU A 546 28.12 0.95 12.50
N LEU A 547 28.10 -0.38 12.38
CA LEU A 547 27.14 -1.27 13.04
C LEU A 547 27.89 -2.12 14.08
N LEU A 548 27.41 -2.12 15.32
CA LEU A 548 27.86 -3.02 16.38
C LEU A 548 26.70 -3.84 16.93
N ALA A 549 26.97 -5.07 17.34
CA ALA A 549 26.12 -5.80 18.27
C ALA A 549 26.96 -6.15 19.50
N ILE A 550 26.47 -5.87 20.70
CA ILE A 550 27.17 -6.10 21.97
C ILE A 550 26.28 -6.90 22.92
N ASN A 551 26.86 -7.72 23.79
CA ASN A 551 26.09 -8.39 24.85
C ASN A 551 25.86 -7.45 26.05
N GLU A 552 25.10 -7.91 27.06
CA GLU A 552 24.84 -7.13 28.29
C GLU A 552 26.11 -6.73 29.07
N ALA A 553 27.23 -7.44 28.88
CA ALA A 553 28.52 -7.11 29.49
C ALA A 553 29.31 -6.05 28.71
N GLY A 554 28.79 -5.57 27.57
CA GLY A 554 29.48 -4.62 26.72
C GLY A 554 30.55 -5.23 25.81
N ILE A 555 30.51 -6.55 25.61
CA ILE A 555 31.47 -7.25 24.74
C ILE A 555 30.93 -7.23 23.31
N PRO A 556 31.71 -6.73 22.33
CA PRO A 556 31.34 -6.81 20.92
C PRO A 556 31.17 -8.25 20.42
N LEU A 557 30.03 -8.51 19.82
CA LEU A 557 29.64 -9.74 19.14
C LEU A 557 29.83 -9.59 17.61
N VAL A 558 29.40 -8.44 17.07
CA VAL A 558 29.53 -8.06 15.66
C VAL A 558 30.04 -6.62 15.57
N SER A 559 30.89 -6.36 14.58
CA SER A 559 31.38 -5.04 14.22
C SER A 559 31.49 -4.98 12.69
N HIS A 560 30.89 -3.96 12.08
CA HIS A 560 30.91 -3.72 10.63
C HIS A 560 31.07 -2.24 10.36
N SER A 561 32.12 -1.87 9.64
CA SER A 561 32.34 -0.49 9.19
C SER A 561 31.76 -0.31 7.79
N PHE A 562 30.92 0.70 7.62
CA PHE A 562 30.37 1.06 6.31
C PHE A 562 31.29 1.99 5.51
N THR A 563 32.34 2.53 6.13
CA THR A 563 33.25 3.48 5.50
C THR A 563 34.71 3.10 5.69
N GLU A 564 35.51 3.21 4.62
CA GLU A 564 36.96 3.01 4.67
C GLU A 564 37.72 4.23 5.24
N GLU A 565 37.12 5.42 5.20
CA GLU A 565 37.80 6.70 5.49
C GLU A 565 37.78 7.11 6.98
N GLU A 566 36.83 6.61 7.78
CA GLU A 566 36.70 6.90 9.22
C GLU A 566 36.70 5.59 10.01
N MET A 567 37.87 5.12 10.47
CA MET A 567 37.94 3.99 11.39
C MET A 567 37.39 4.41 12.76
N VAL A 568 36.16 3.99 13.06
CA VAL A 568 35.57 4.11 14.38
C VAL A 568 36.01 2.91 15.22
N ASP A 569 36.68 3.15 16.35
CA ASP A 569 37.11 2.09 17.27
C ASP A 569 35.90 1.49 18.00
N ASP A 570 35.59 0.24 17.65
CA ASP A 570 34.42 -0.50 18.14
C ASP A 570 34.46 -0.78 19.64
N LEU A 571 35.64 -1.03 20.19
CA LEU A 571 35.85 -1.23 21.64
C LEU A 571 35.62 0.07 22.41
N LEU A 572 36.07 1.21 21.88
CA LEU A 572 35.80 2.51 22.49
C LEU A 572 34.31 2.85 22.47
N VAL A 573 33.62 2.64 21.34
CA VAL A 573 32.17 2.87 21.24
C VAL A 573 31.41 1.92 22.18
N SER A 574 31.72 0.63 22.17
CA SER A 574 31.08 -0.34 23.06
C SER A 574 31.31 0.00 24.54
N GLY A 575 32.54 0.36 24.90
CA GLY A 575 32.91 0.77 26.25
C GLY A 575 32.17 2.03 26.70
N LEU A 576 32.04 3.03 25.83
CA LEU A 576 31.28 4.26 26.09
C LEU A 576 29.80 3.96 26.30
N ILE A 577 29.17 3.21 25.40
CA ILE A 577 27.74 2.88 25.49
C ILE A 577 27.46 2.08 26.76
N SER A 578 28.29 1.08 27.07
CA SER A 578 28.17 0.29 28.29
C SER A 578 28.33 1.15 29.54
N ALA A 579 29.28 2.09 29.54
CA ALA A 579 29.47 3.03 30.64
C ALA A 579 28.25 3.94 30.83
N ILE A 580 27.68 4.48 29.74
CA ILE A 580 26.48 5.33 29.79
C ILE A 580 25.29 4.55 30.32
N ILE A 581 25.07 3.32 29.85
CA ILE A 581 23.94 2.48 30.30
C ILE A 581 24.09 2.14 31.79
N ASN A 582 25.27 1.70 32.22
CA ASN A 582 25.53 1.40 33.62
C ASN A 582 25.37 2.64 34.52
N PHE A 583 25.93 3.77 34.10
CA PHE A 583 25.79 5.05 34.80
C PHE A 583 24.33 5.48 34.89
N SER A 584 23.59 5.42 33.77
CA SER A 584 22.16 5.72 33.71
C SER A 584 21.38 4.83 34.68
N SER A 585 21.66 3.53 34.71
CA SER A 585 21.00 2.59 35.61
C SER A 585 21.27 2.86 37.10
N GLU A 586 22.45 3.38 37.43
CA GLU A 586 22.82 3.75 38.80
C GLU A 586 22.16 5.06 39.23
N VAL A 587 22.11 6.05 38.32
CA VAL A 587 21.56 7.38 38.60
C VAL A 587 20.03 7.41 38.56
N LEU A 588 19.42 6.70 37.61
CA LEU A 588 17.97 6.67 37.36
C LEU A 588 17.27 5.45 38.01
N GLY A 589 18.05 4.50 38.53
CA GLY A 589 17.57 3.26 39.14
C GLY A 589 17.40 2.10 38.14
N LYS A 590 17.32 0.87 38.66
CA LYS A 590 17.05 -0.34 37.85
C LYS A 590 15.68 -0.22 37.16
N GLY A 591 15.68 -0.26 35.83
CA GLY A 591 14.48 -0.04 35.00
C GLY A 591 14.29 1.40 34.51
N GLY A 592 15.29 2.27 34.71
CA GLY A 592 15.37 3.58 34.06
C GLY A 592 15.34 3.51 32.54
N GLU A 593 15.12 4.66 31.90
CA GLU A 593 15.05 4.80 30.44
C GLU A 593 16.26 4.13 29.76
N THR A 594 16.00 3.17 28.87
CA THR A 594 17.05 2.55 28.04
C THR A 594 17.58 3.60 27.08
N LEU A 595 18.91 3.72 26.98
CA LEU A 595 19.56 4.61 26.03
C LEU A 595 19.01 4.31 24.62
N ARG A 596 18.35 5.31 24.02
CA ARG A 596 17.69 5.19 22.71
C ARG A 596 18.60 5.70 21.60
N SER A 597 19.22 6.85 21.82
CA SER A 597 20.19 7.45 20.91
C SER A 597 21.11 8.46 21.60
N ILE A 598 22.23 8.78 20.97
CA ILE A 598 23.12 9.89 21.31
C ILE A 598 23.34 10.72 20.04
N ASN A 599 22.93 11.99 20.06
CA ASN A 599 23.09 12.90 18.93
C ASN A 599 24.13 13.98 19.26
N HIS A 600 25.16 14.11 18.43
CA HIS A 600 26.23 15.08 18.61
C HIS A 600 26.84 15.51 17.27
N GLU A 601 26.88 16.83 17.01
CA GLU A 601 27.54 17.44 15.84
C GLU A 601 27.20 16.81 14.48
N GLY A 602 25.94 16.40 14.28
CA GLY A 602 25.53 15.75 13.02
C GLY A 602 26.01 14.31 12.89
N LYS A 603 26.12 13.60 14.04
CA LYS A 603 26.20 12.14 14.11
C LYS A 603 25.21 11.63 15.15
N ALA A 604 24.55 10.54 14.83
CA ALA A 604 23.61 9.83 15.67
C ALA A 604 24.16 8.45 16.01
N VAL A 605 24.14 8.07 17.28
CA VAL A 605 24.38 6.70 17.74
C VAL A 605 23.05 6.13 18.19
N ILE A 606 22.44 5.32 17.34
CA ILE A 606 21.13 4.69 17.55
C ILE A 606 21.34 3.37 18.27
N VAL A 607 20.54 3.12 19.31
CA VAL A 607 20.62 1.89 20.12
C VAL A 607 19.28 1.18 20.13
N GLU A 608 19.32 -0.13 19.88
CA GLU A 608 18.17 -1.03 19.98
C GLU A 608 18.56 -2.27 20.79
N LYS A 609 17.62 -2.83 21.55
CA LYS A 609 17.87 -4.00 22.39
C LYS A 609 16.90 -5.12 22.01
N LYS A 610 17.46 -6.33 21.83
CA LYS A 610 16.68 -7.56 21.68
C LYS A 610 17.28 -8.66 22.55
N ASP A 611 16.47 -9.20 23.46
CA ASP A 611 16.90 -10.13 24.51
C ASP A 611 18.15 -9.62 25.25
N ASN A 612 19.26 -10.37 25.19
CA ASN A 612 20.51 -10.03 25.88
C ASN A 612 21.54 -9.34 24.97
N VAL A 613 21.09 -8.85 23.81
CA VAL A 613 21.93 -8.22 22.78
C VAL A 613 21.48 -6.79 22.52
N MET A 614 22.43 -5.88 22.44
CA MET A 614 22.23 -4.48 22.06
C MET A 614 22.86 -4.23 20.70
N GLY A 615 22.06 -3.80 19.74
CA GLY A 615 22.52 -3.28 18.45
C GLY A 615 22.79 -1.78 18.57
N ILE A 616 23.88 -1.34 17.94
CA ILE A 616 24.29 0.06 17.88
C ILE A 616 24.56 0.39 16.42
N LEU A 617 23.90 1.43 15.91
CA LEU A 617 24.12 1.94 14.56
C LEU A 617 24.57 3.39 14.65
N VAL A 618 25.72 3.70 14.04
CA VAL A 618 26.26 5.05 13.93
C VAL A 618 25.96 5.59 12.54
N ALA A 619 25.27 6.72 12.48
CA ALA A 619 24.82 7.36 11.26
C ALA A 619 25.02 8.88 11.31
N GLU A 620 24.88 9.55 10.16
CA GLU A 620 24.93 11.02 10.06
C GLU A 620 23.73 11.70 10.75
N ASP A 621 22.56 11.09 10.71
CA ASP A 621 21.39 11.57 11.46
C ASP A 621 20.53 10.39 11.92
N GLU A 622 19.68 10.63 12.92
CA GLU A 622 18.72 9.64 13.42
C GLU A 622 17.44 9.70 12.57
N ASN A 623 17.00 8.54 12.07
CA ASN A 623 15.70 8.39 11.42
C ASN A 623 15.05 7.04 11.75
N PHE A 624 13.74 6.97 11.58
CA PHE A 624 12.95 5.78 11.94
C PHE A 624 13.31 4.56 11.09
N GLU A 625 13.69 4.75 9.82
CA GLU A 625 14.06 3.66 8.91
C GLU A 625 15.30 2.92 9.42
N MET A 626 16.32 3.65 9.86
CA MET A 626 17.51 3.07 10.47
C MET A 626 17.21 2.28 11.73
N ARG A 627 16.28 2.77 12.55
CA ARG A 627 15.82 2.06 13.74
C ARG A 627 15.10 0.77 13.36
N LEU A 628 14.30 0.79 12.29
CA LEU A 628 13.66 -0.40 11.74
C LEU A 628 14.68 -1.39 11.19
N GLU A 629 15.65 -0.93 10.40
CA GLU A 629 16.74 -1.74 9.84
C GLU A 629 17.59 -2.38 10.95
N LEU A 630 17.97 -1.61 11.98
CA LEU A 630 18.69 -2.13 13.14
C LEU A 630 17.90 -3.22 13.88
N ARG A 631 16.58 -3.05 14.04
CA ARG A 631 15.71 -4.08 14.63
C ARG A 631 15.61 -5.32 13.75
N GLN A 632 15.49 -5.15 12.43
CA GLN A 632 15.46 -6.27 11.48
C GLN A 632 16.78 -7.05 11.50
N PHE A 633 17.91 -6.35 11.56
CA PHE A 633 19.22 -6.96 11.75
C PHE A 633 19.28 -7.78 13.03
N LEU A 634 18.92 -7.19 14.18
CA LEU A 634 18.89 -7.91 15.46
C LEU A 634 17.93 -9.10 15.41
N GLN A 635 16.78 -8.97 14.76
CA GLN A 635 15.80 -10.04 14.63
C GLN A 635 16.35 -11.24 13.87
N LYS A 636 17.03 -10.99 12.74
CA LYS A 636 17.59 -12.03 11.87
C LYS A 636 18.88 -12.64 12.42
N ALA A 637 19.70 -11.84 13.10
CA ALA A 637 21.00 -12.26 13.60
C ALA A 637 20.96 -12.86 15.02
N LEU A 638 19.86 -12.70 15.77
CA LEU A 638 19.78 -13.04 17.20
C LEU A 638 20.28 -14.46 17.54
N ASP A 639 19.78 -15.49 16.84
CA ASP A 639 20.13 -16.89 17.13
C ASP A 639 21.64 -17.15 17.01
N LYS A 640 22.32 -16.41 16.13
CA LYS A 640 23.77 -16.46 15.95
C LYS A 640 24.50 -15.66 17.03
N LEU A 641 23.99 -14.47 17.36
CA LEU A 641 24.56 -13.58 18.37
C LEU A 641 24.55 -14.19 19.79
N VAL A 642 23.56 -15.04 20.10
CA VAL A 642 23.40 -15.68 21.41
C VAL A 642 24.21 -16.98 21.57
N SER A 643 24.77 -17.53 20.47
CA SER A 643 25.40 -18.86 20.44
C SER A 643 26.73 -19.02 21.22
N GLY A 644 27.15 -18.04 22.02
CA GLY A 644 28.18 -18.20 23.06
C GLY A 644 29.63 -18.29 22.59
N LEU A 645 29.93 -17.98 21.33
CA LEU A 645 31.30 -17.91 20.82
C LEU A 645 31.93 -16.52 21.07
N PRO A 646 33.18 -16.43 21.54
CA PRO A 646 33.84 -15.16 21.78
C PRO A 646 34.39 -14.55 20.48
N ILE A 647 33.95 -13.31 20.21
CA ILE A 647 34.58 -12.27 19.37
C ILE A 647 34.57 -12.50 17.84
N VAL A 648 33.86 -11.58 17.16
CA VAL A 648 34.08 -10.95 15.84
C VAL A 648 34.62 -11.84 14.70
N ARG A 649 33.82 -12.00 13.65
CA ARG A 649 34.35 -12.15 12.29
C ARG A 649 33.54 -11.30 11.35
N GLU A 650 34.17 -10.27 10.80
CA GLU A 650 33.85 -9.66 9.50
C GLU A 650 33.75 -10.70 8.34
N ASN A 651 33.96 -12.00 8.62
CA ASN A 651 33.96 -13.12 7.67
C ASN A 651 32.91 -14.21 7.98
N ASP A 652 31.96 -14.00 8.90
CA ASP A 652 30.78 -14.88 8.96
C ASP A 652 29.87 -14.51 7.78
N SER A 653 29.95 -15.30 6.71
CA SER A 653 29.22 -15.05 5.47
C SER A 653 27.71 -14.92 5.68
N GLU A 654 27.14 -15.55 6.72
CA GLU A 654 25.71 -15.42 7.01
C GLU A 654 25.38 -14.08 7.69
N ILE A 655 26.17 -13.65 8.69
CA ILE A 655 25.96 -12.33 9.32
C ILE A 655 26.22 -11.21 8.30
N PHE A 656 27.29 -11.32 7.52
CA PHE A 656 27.58 -10.36 6.46
C PHE A 656 26.46 -10.33 5.41
N SER A 657 25.94 -11.48 4.99
CA SER A 657 24.77 -11.54 4.10
C SER A 657 23.53 -10.87 4.70
N ILE A 658 23.30 -10.97 6.01
CA ILE A 658 22.21 -10.26 6.69
C ILE A 658 22.46 -8.75 6.68
N ILE A 659 23.70 -8.31 6.92
CA ILE A 659 24.09 -6.88 6.87
C ILE A 659 23.86 -6.33 5.47
N GLU A 660 24.36 -7.02 4.43
CA GLU A 660 24.14 -6.64 3.03
C GLU A 660 22.64 -6.57 2.70
N GLU A 661 21.87 -7.57 3.13
CA GLU A 661 20.42 -7.64 2.88
C GLU A 661 19.66 -6.47 3.52
N VAL A 662 20.05 -6.07 4.73
CA VAL A 662 19.32 -5.08 5.54
C VAL A 662 19.77 -3.64 5.24
N PHE A 663 21.08 -3.40 5.13
CA PHE A 663 21.64 -2.04 5.08
C PHE A 663 22.22 -1.64 3.73
N GLU A 664 22.67 -2.58 2.89
CA GLU A 664 23.43 -2.26 1.67
C GLU A 664 22.61 -2.41 0.36
N ARG A 665 21.32 -2.77 0.45
CA ARG A 665 20.41 -2.88 -0.72
C ARG A 665 19.88 -1.54 -1.27
N LYS A 666 20.54 -0.41 -1.00
CA LYS A 666 20.08 0.92 -1.43
C LYS A 666 20.90 1.49 -2.59
#